data_AF-A0A1L7H7N7-F1
#
_entry.id   AF-A0A1L7H7N7-F1
#
_cell.length_a   1.000
_cell.length_b   1.000
_cell.length_c   1.000
_cell.angle_alpha   90.00
_cell.angle_beta   90.00
_cell.angle_gamma   90.00
#
_symmetry.space_group_name_H-M   'P 1'
#
loop_
_entity.id
_entity.type
_entity.pdbx_description
1 polymer ?
#
loop_
_entity_poly.entity_id
_entity_poly.type
_entity_poly.pdbx_seq_one_letter_code
_entity_poly.pdbx_strand_id
1 'polypeptide(L)'
;VHKYRIVEEMKNITFKYPQPNVLSIKIIMDYYEMGNTDFGNFTQGRITGTIGVAGPAEPFHSLRHRELRTHDIPTLKASFRVFPKRRQILLDVGNSLIHTFGVPDVAINKRLQVAYPLIMNSTSYDCTTNVTVLGYIPYERDQWYRLSAGIVQIPTYGKLSREQIGHVQERPLLIRRIDPETNECINIGLQEAFHGTTIGIMGDTLFRINPEESFQVIVFASRFGEPLENLQVTIKPGTKSRYATDCGGTSYPFNEPDTAVNYTHSNVTDTTGIAIFEFNSSDPGSPRPIDGQMYIYDVENEFNGITLNIRVRILLYSLYKVSKGGPTWNQDIYPIFQMYANMFPCMADIINLASYEDVTKKTEMLKTTMSLPITDPSYMPATRDLSRSKQEAILKWLDKPKRGSPPLATLEELHGYLQTALELELSTIPPYLSAFFSLHKGYNSDVINILKRVVMEEMLHMTLVANILSSICGSPSLNNSAVIPRYPTTMPGNVHPDLTISLQKFSLGLVEDVFLKIEEPDDSLPLTFRQTVLYTNESTEDAEYLHPNYNTIGQFYYQNVWKSLKYLDSTKDDLFACADANKQVTEKHWYSHVVDKPFAVMNLSDAWRAIQLITEQGEGSSPTQPYDSQGELSHYYRFMEIVMGYKLVLHEPTMEKFVKEDMGDTCHHSYSKNVNKRSTCRDDDCQRIESIKKCDVPFYFTGERVPFYENEVWPTVTNPSSAMYNVDSRVRYVSDRFNQEYSNLLRCLHETFNGKQDYIIGCMSMMSYLLQLGKELVKMPIDLNGIQHAAPTFEYIDINYNS
;
A
#
# COMPACT_ATOMS: atom_id res chain seq x y z
N VAL A 1 21.14 -35.06 4.56
CA VAL A 1 22.44 -35.65 4.12
C VAL A 1 23.29 -34.69 3.28
N HIS A 2 22.76 -33.94 2.31
CA HIS A 2 23.58 -33.02 1.48
C HIS A 2 24.09 -31.74 2.17
N LYS A 3 23.40 -31.21 3.19
CA LYS A 3 23.79 -29.99 3.92
C LYS A 3 25.14 -30.11 4.65
N TYR A 4 25.52 -31.32 5.06
CA TYR A 4 26.76 -31.59 5.80
C TYR A 4 27.98 -31.76 4.87
N ARG A 5 27.78 -32.33 3.68
CA ARG A 5 28.88 -32.62 2.73
C ARG A 5 29.51 -31.36 2.14
N ILE A 6 28.70 -30.39 1.74
CA ILE A 6 29.20 -29.11 1.19
C ILE A 6 30.04 -28.36 2.24
N VAL A 7 29.55 -28.32 3.49
CA VAL A 7 30.24 -27.65 4.59
C VAL A 7 31.57 -28.35 4.93
N GLU A 8 31.61 -29.68 4.92
CA GLU A 8 32.87 -30.43 5.10
C GLU A 8 33.86 -30.23 3.95
N GLU A 9 33.41 -30.29 2.70
CA GLU A 9 34.25 -30.03 1.52
C GLU A 9 34.80 -28.59 1.54
N MET A 10 33.98 -27.60 1.92
CA MET A 10 34.43 -26.21 2.08
C MET A 10 35.43 -26.02 3.23
N LYS A 11 35.23 -26.70 4.37
CA LYS A 11 36.20 -26.69 5.48
C LYS A 11 37.55 -27.26 5.06
N ASN A 12 37.56 -28.35 4.29
CA ASN A 12 38.79 -28.95 3.78
C ASN A 12 39.53 -28.05 2.77
N ILE A 13 38.78 -27.32 1.95
CA ILE A 13 39.34 -26.39 0.96
C ILE A 13 39.91 -25.13 1.64
N THR A 14 39.19 -24.54 2.60
CA THR A 14 39.65 -23.36 3.36
C THR A 14 40.88 -23.67 4.23
N PHE A 15 40.99 -24.89 4.77
CA PHE A 15 42.19 -25.32 5.52
C PHE A 15 43.47 -25.35 4.68
N LYS A 16 43.35 -25.57 3.35
CA LYS A 16 44.50 -25.59 2.41
C LYS A 16 44.93 -24.20 1.94
N TYR A 17 44.09 -23.19 2.08
CA TYR A 17 44.32 -21.83 1.57
C TYR A 17 43.87 -20.79 2.62
N PRO A 18 44.69 -20.52 3.65
CA PRO A 18 44.30 -19.75 4.84
C PRO A 18 44.06 -18.24 4.64
N GLN A 19 43.96 -17.78 3.39
CA GLN A 19 43.90 -16.35 3.02
C GLN A 19 43.06 -16.16 1.76
N PRO A 20 41.78 -16.56 1.81
CA PRO A 20 40.76 -15.51 1.77
C PRO A 20 39.46 -15.86 2.51
N ASN A 21 38.85 -14.83 3.13
CA ASN A 21 37.55 -14.89 3.80
C ASN A 21 36.36 -14.91 2.80
N VAL A 22 36.59 -15.21 1.53
CA VAL A 22 35.61 -15.05 0.44
C VAL A 22 35.59 -16.28 -0.47
N LEU A 23 34.40 -16.72 -0.84
CA LEU A 23 34.17 -17.81 -1.79
C LEU A 23 33.90 -17.23 -3.19
N SER A 24 34.48 -17.84 -4.21
CA SER A 24 34.09 -17.62 -5.60
C SER A 24 32.99 -18.61 -5.95
N ILE A 25 31.79 -18.09 -6.18
CA ILE A 25 30.58 -18.90 -6.38
C ILE A 25 30.01 -18.59 -7.75
N LYS A 26 29.87 -19.64 -8.57
CA LYS A 26 29.12 -19.58 -9.82
C LYS A 26 27.95 -20.54 -9.72
N ILE A 27 26.76 -20.03 -9.96
CA ILE A 27 25.52 -20.79 -9.90
C ILE A 27 24.69 -20.48 -11.16
N ILE A 28 24.13 -21.52 -11.77
CA ILE A 28 23.27 -21.43 -12.95
C ILE A 28 22.00 -22.21 -12.68
N MET A 29 20.84 -21.61 -12.94
CA MET A 29 19.59 -22.34 -13.07
C MET A 29 19.53 -22.93 -14.48
N ASP A 30 19.80 -24.23 -14.60
CA ASP A 30 19.91 -24.90 -15.90
C ASP A 30 18.59 -25.57 -16.32
N TYR A 31 17.64 -25.76 -15.41
CA TYR A 31 16.30 -26.29 -15.70
C TYR A 31 15.25 -25.67 -14.77
N TYR A 32 14.06 -25.39 -15.31
CA TYR A 32 12.90 -24.91 -14.55
C TYR A 32 11.61 -25.44 -15.21
N GLU A 33 10.74 -26.08 -14.42
CA GLU A 33 9.48 -26.65 -14.92
C GLU A 33 8.37 -25.58 -14.95
N MET A 34 8.03 -25.12 -16.16
CA MET A 34 6.97 -24.12 -16.40
C MET A 34 5.73 -24.68 -17.10
N GLY A 35 5.79 -25.92 -17.61
CA GLY A 35 4.86 -26.37 -18.64
C GLY A 35 3.63 -27.12 -18.16
N ASN A 36 3.64 -27.66 -16.93
CA ASN A 36 2.56 -28.56 -16.50
C ASN A 36 2.19 -28.38 -15.02
N THR A 37 1.07 -27.69 -14.77
CA THR A 37 0.51 -27.46 -13.43
C THR A 37 -0.12 -28.71 -12.80
N ASP A 38 -0.36 -29.77 -13.59
CA ASP A 38 -1.01 -31.00 -13.12
C ASP A 38 -0.06 -31.90 -12.30
N PHE A 39 1.24 -31.73 -12.51
CA PHE A 39 2.25 -32.37 -11.68
C PHE A 39 2.70 -31.36 -10.63
N GLY A 40 2.58 -31.71 -9.33
CA GLY A 40 2.99 -30.84 -8.20
C GLY A 40 4.50 -30.51 -8.12
N ASN A 41 5.23 -30.64 -9.23
CA ASN A 41 6.59 -30.19 -9.45
C ASN A 41 6.68 -28.89 -10.28
N PHE A 42 5.55 -28.32 -10.72
CA PHE A 42 5.48 -26.90 -11.11
C PHE A 42 6.11 -26.06 -9.98
N THR A 43 7.00 -25.12 -10.32
CA THR A 43 7.94 -24.40 -9.43
C THR A 43 9.25 -25.11 -9.03
N GLN A 44 9.51 -26.34 -9.50
CA GLN A 44 10.82 -26.98 -9.28
C GLN A 44 11.81 -26.59 -10.39
N GLY A 45 13.06 -26.35 -9.99
CA GLY A 45 14.17 -26.09 -10.90
C GLY A 45 15.43 -26.81 -10.44
N ARG A 46 16.40 -26.95 -11.35
CA ARG A 46 17.74 -27.45 -11.05
C ARG A 46 18.74 -26.31 -11.09
N ILE A 47 19.64 -26.35 -10.13
CA ILE A 47 20.73 -25.42 -9.99
C ILE A 47 22.03 -26.22 -10.05
N THR A 48 22.94 -25.83 -10.95
CA THR A 48 24.27 -26.41 -11.09
C THR A 48 25.32 -25.30 -11.02
N GLY A 49 26.47 -25.57 -10.42
CA GLY A 49 27.46 -24.53 -10.18
C GLY A 49 28.78 -25.04 -9.63
N THR A 50 29.75 -24.14 -9.52
CA THR A 50 31.05 -24.40 -8.90
C THR A 50 31.27 -23.45 -7.74
N ILE A 51 31.91 -23.95 -6.69
CA ILE A 51 32.33 -23.15 -5.55
C ILE A 51 33.82 -23.33 -5.36
N GLY A 52 34.55 -22.23 -5.28
CA GLY A 52 35.98 -22.19 -5.08
C GLY A 52 36.38 -21.13 -4.05
N VAL A 53 37.68 -21.08 -3.77
CA VAL A 53 38.29 -20.05 -2.93
C VAL A 53 38.59 -18.84 -3.81
N ALA A 54 38.11 -17.66 -3.43
CA ALA A 54 38.37 -16.46 -4.22
C ALA A 54 39.84 -16.05 -4.11
N GLY A 55 40.49 -15.70 -5.21
CA GLY A 55 41.87 -15.17 -5.14
C GLY A 55 41.93 -13.78 -4.50
N PRO A 56 43.04 -13.36 -3.87
CA PRO A 56 43.18 -12.00 -3.30
C PRO A 56 43.09 -10.87 -4.34
N ALA A 57 43.23 -11.19 -5.64
CA ALA A 57 43.08 -10.27 -6.76
C ALA A 57 41.86 -10.59 -7.65
N GLU A 58 40.94 -11.44 -7.19
CA GLU A 58 39.73 -11.78 -7.93
C GLU A 58 38.70 -10.64 -7.82
N PRO A 59 38.17 -10.14 -8.94
CA PRO A 59 37.18 -9.07 -8.91
C PRO A 59 35.81 -9.60 -8.47
N PHE A 60 35.06 -8.80 -7.70
CA PHE A 60 33.77 -9.19 -7.11
C PHE A 60 32.62 -9.38 -8.13
N HIS A 61 32.63 -8.65 -9.25
CA HIS A 61 31.50 -8.62 -10.18
C HIS A 61 31.87 -8.85 -11.65
N SER A 62 32.97 -8.26 -12.12
CA SER A 62 33.42 -8.38 -13.51
C SER A 62 34.78 -9.02 -13.59
N LEU A 63 34.81 -10.25 -14.09
CA LEU A 63 36.04 -10.94 -14.37
C LEU A 63 36.70 -10.30 -15.60
N ARG A 64 37.95 -9.85 -15.46
CA ARG A 64 38.81 -9.38 -16.56
C ARG A 64 39.29 -10.56 -17.43
N HIS A 65 38.38 -11.40 -17.90
CA HIS A 65 38.68 -12.58 -18.70
C HIS A 65 38.26 -12.39 -20.15
N ARG A 66 38.70 -13.32 -20.99
CA ARG A 66 38.26 -13.42 -22.37
C ARG A 66 36.94 -14.16 -22.43
N GLU A 67 36.05 -13.76 -23.32
CA GLU A 67 34.69 -14.29 -23.38
C GLU A 67 34.30 -14.61 -24.83
N LEU A 68 33.62 -15.74 -25.01
CA LEU A 68 33.04 -16.19 -26.27
C LEU A 68 31.54 -15.91 -26.26
N ARG A 69 30.99 -15.43 -27.37
CA ARG A 69 29.58 -15.01 -27.50
C ARG A 69 29.00 -15.40 -28.86
N THR A 70 27.68 -15.37 -28.96
CA THR A 70 26.96 -15.46 -30.23
C THR A 70 26.40 -14.09 -30.62
N HIS A 71 26.12 -13.88 -31.91
CA HIS A 71 25.43 -12.69 -32.40
C HIS A 71 23.92 -12.71 -32.11
N ASP A 72 23.32 -13.90 -32.08
CA ASP A 72 21.86 -14.04 -32.11
C ASP A 72 21.21 -13.99 -30.72
N ILE A 73 21.90 -14.51 -29.70
CA ILE A 73 21.37 -14.68 -28.34
C ILE A 73 22.37 -14.09 -27.32
N PRO A 74 22.21 -12.82 -26.92
CA PRO A 74 23.17 -12.11 -26.07
C PRO A 74 23.44 -12.76 -24.69
N THR A 75 22.54 -13.62 -24.22
CA THR A 75 22.66 -14.32 -22.93
C THR A 75 23.59 -15.54 -23.01
N LEU A 76 23.84 -16.10 -24.19
CA LEU A 76 24.76 -17.21 -24.36
C LEU A 76 26.20 -16.71 -24.44
N LYS A 77 26.97 -17.00 -23.39
CA LYS A 77 28.37 -16.62 -23.27
C LYS A 77 29.22 -17.68 -22.55
N ALA A 78 30.48 -17.80 -22.97
CA ALA A 78 31.44 -18.71 -22.35
C ALA A 78 32.74 -17.98 -22.01
N SER A 79 33.02 -17.87 -20.72
CA SER A 79 34.22 -17.26 -20.16
C SER A 79 35.40 -18.21 -20.24
N PHE A 80 36.60 -17.72 -20.50
CA PHE A 80 37.79 -18.57 -20.48
C PHE A 80 39.06 -17.84 -20.05
N ARG A 81 40.02 -18.63 -19.56
CA ARG A 81 41.35 -18.17 -19.18
C ARG A 81 42.42 -19.03 -19.84
N VAL A 82 43.41 -18.36 -20.42
CA VAL A 82 44.59 -19.00 -21.00
C VAL A 82 45.65 -19.13 -19.91
N PHE A 83 46.29 -20.30 -19.80
CA PHE A 83 47.40 -20.56 -18.89
C PHE A 83 48.68 -20.86 -19.70
N PRO A 84 49.44 -19.84 -20.13
CA PRO A 84 50.59 -20.02 -21.03
C PRO A 84 51.65 -20.99 -20.47
N LYS A 85 51.98 -20.86 -19.18
CA LYS A 85 52.95 -21.74 -18.49
C LYS A 85 52.48 -23.20 -18.41
N ARG A 86 51.17 -23.43 -18.25
CA ARG A 86 50.58 -24.78 -18.24
C ARG A 86 50.32 -25.32 -19.65
N ARG A 87 50.30 -24.45 -20.66
CA ARG A 87 49.92 -24.72 -22.06
C ARG A 87 48.51 -25.30 -22.18
N GLN A 88 47.59 -24.67 -21.46
CA GLN A 88 46.20 -25.12 -21.31
C GLN A 88 45.25 -23.91 -21.31
N ILE A 89 44.00 -24.15 -21.68
CA ILE A 89 42.89 -23.20 -21.58
C ILE A 89 41.89 -23.78 -20.59
N LEU A 90 41.39 -22.95 -19.68
CA LEU A 90 40.24 -23.29 -18.84
C LEU A 90 39.05 -22.52 -19.37
N LEU A 91 38.03 -23.23 -19.81
CA LEU A 91 36.85 -22.70 -20.47
C LEU A 91 35.61 -23.06 -19.65
N ASP A 92 34.70 -22.11 -19.49
CA ASP A 92 33.43 -22.28 -18.81
C ASP A 92 32.29 -22.09 -19.81
N VAL A 93 31.64 -23.19 -20.19
CA VAL A 93 30.48 -23.19 -21.09
C VAL A 93 29.16 -23.38 -20.35
N GLY A 94 29.14 -23.30 -19.02
CA GLY A 94 27.94 -23.63 -18.25
C GLY A 94 26.71 -22.81 -18.62
N ASN A 95 26.88 -21.50 -18.89
CA ASN A 95 25.81 -20.58 -19.28
C ASN A 95 25.34 -20.74 -20.74
N SER A 96 26.06 -21.52 -21.54
CA SER A 96 25.78 -21.70 -22.98
C SER A 96 25.34 -23.11 -23.36
N LEU A 97 25.31 -24.03 -22.39
CA LEU A 97 24.69 -25.33 -22.56
C LEU A 97 23.23 -25.20 -22.14
N ILE A 98 22.34 -25.10 -23.12
CA ILE A 98 20.88 -25.09 -22.89
C ILE A 98 20.49 -26.50 -22.39
N HIS A 99 19.48 -26.66 -21.52
CA HIS A 99 18.94 -27.95 -21.09
C HIS A 99 17.42 -28.03 -21.26
N THR A 100 16.91 -29.09 -21.90
CA THR A 100 15.47 -29.44 -21.94
C THR A 100 15.24 -30.60 -20.98
N PHE A 101 14.27 -30.50 -20.08
CA PHE A 101 13.90 -31.58 -19.16
C PHE A 101 15.10 -32.17 -18.37
N GLY A 102 16.08 -31.33 -18.02
CA GLY A 102 17.28 -31.74 -17.29
C GLY A 102 18.37 -32.43 -18.13
N VAL A 103 18.15 -32.66 -19.43
CA VAL A 103 19.16 -33.12 -20.40
C VAL A 103 19.65 -31.89 -21.17
N PRO A 104 20.96 -31.73 -21.45
CA PRO A 104 21.41 -30.63 -22.29
C PRO A 104 20.64 -30.60 -23.63
N ASP A 105 19.91 -29.51 -23.91
CA ASP A 105 19.24 -29.10 -25.16
C ASP A 105 20.28 -28.66 -26.21
N VAL A 106 21.43 -29.33 -26.21
CA VAL A 106 22.13 -29.57 -27.46
C VAL A 106 21.47 -30.82 -28.04
N ALA A 107 20.17 -30.68 -28.34
CA ALA A 107 19.35 -31.74 -28.89
C ALA A 107 20.04 -32.32 -30.14
N ILE A 108 20.37 -33.62 -30.06
CA ILE A 108 20.74 -34.52 -31.16
C ILE A 108 22.18 -34.36 -31.69
N ASN A 109 23.11 -35.22 -31.23
CA ASN A 109 24.35 -35.60 -31.92
C ASN A 109 25.18 -34.42 -32.49
N LYS A 110 25.80 -33.57 -31.67
CA LYS A 110 26.73 -32.51 -32.16
C LYS A 110 27.98 -32.39 -31.29
N ARG A 111 29.18 -32.55 -31.84
CA ARG A 111 30.42 -32.33 -31.07
C ARG A 111 30.76 -30.84 -31.01
N LEU A 112 31.18 -30.37 -29.84
CA LEU A 112 31.66 -28.99 -29.67
C LEU A 112 33.18 -28.96 -29.76
N GLN A 113 33.71 -28.28 -30.78
CA GLN A 113 35.13 -28.20 -31.08
C GLN A 113 35.67 -26.80 -30.78
N VAL A 114 36.75 -26.72 -29.99
CA VAL A 114 37.44 -25.46 -29.66
C VAL A 114 38.60 -25.27 -30.63
N ALA A 115 38.67 -24.09 -31.25
CA ALA A 115 39.66 -23.79 -32.29
C ALA A 115 40.02 -22.29 -32.34
N TYR A 116 41.08 -21.94 -33.05
CA TYR A 116 41.39 -20.56 -33.45
C TYR A 116 41.55 -20.45 -34.98
N PRO A 117 41.23 -19.31 -35.61
CA PRO A 117 41.35 -19.13 -37.05
C PRO A 117 42.81 -18.95 -37.49
N LEU A 118 43.14 -19.45 -38.68
CA LEU A 118 44.48 -19.28 -39.26
C LEU A 118 44.76 -17.83 -39.70
N ILE A 119 43.72 -17.09 -40.09
CA ILE A 119 43.79 -15.70 -40.55
C ILE A 119 42.75 -14.87 -39.77
N MET A 120 43.14 -13.68 -39.32
CA MET A 120 42.28 -12.74 -38.58
C MET A 120 41.85 -11.56 -39.48
N ASN A 121 40.93 -11.80 -40.41
CA ASN A 121 40.51 -10.79 -41.40
C ASN A 121 39.02 -10.46 -41.37
N SER A 122 38.25 -11.04 -40.44
CA SER A 122 36.80 -10.86 -40.38
C SER A 122 36.31 -10.67 -38.96
N THR A 123 35.30 -9.81 -38.79
CA THR A 123 34.58 -9.58 -37.53
C THR A 123 33.68 -10.74 -37.13
N SER A 124 33.34 -11.61 -38.08
CA SER A 124 32.59 -12.85 -37.85
C SER A 124 33.23 -14.02 -38.60
N TYR A 125 33.18 -15.20 -38.01
CA TYR A 125 33.68 -16.42 -38.62
C TYR A 125 32.52 -17.36 -38.94
N ASP A 126 32.73 -18.20 -39.95
CA ASP A 126 31.80 -19.23 -40.37
C ASP A 126 32.51 -20.59 -40.50
N CYS A 127 31.79 -21.61 -40.95
CA CYS A 127 32.36 -22.94 -41.10
C CYS A 127 33.39 -23.09 -42.24
N THR A 128 33.46 -22.13 -43.17
CA THR A 128 34.46 -22.09 -44.26
C THR A 128 35.81 -21.55 -43.78
N THR A 129 35.84 -20.94 -42.60
CA THR A 129 37.06 -20.44 -41.97
C THR A 129 38.04 -21.58 -41.70
N ASN A 130 39.26 -21.46 -42.22
CA ASN A 130 40.34 -22.38 -41.87
C ASN A 130 40.79 -22.16 -40.42
N VAL A 131 40.81 -23.25 -39.64
CA VAL A 131 41.09 -23.21 -38.19
C VAL A 131 42.14 -24.24 -37.77
N THR A 132 42.80 -23.97 -36.64
CA THR A 132 43.56 -24.99 -35.90
C THR A 132 42.75 -25.48 -34.71
N VAL A 133 42.55 -26.79 -34.63
CA VAL A 133 41.78 -27.43 -33.55
C VAL A 133 42.63 -27.58 -32.29
N LEU A 134 42.07 -27.18 -31.16
CA LEU A 134 42.71 -27.24 -29.83
C LEU A 134 42.18 -28.40 -28.98
N GLY A 135 40.93 -28.81 -29.20
CA GLY A 135 40.29 -29.91 -28.50
C GLY A 135 38.77 -29.89 -28.60
N TYR A 136 38.14 -30.75 -27.81
CA TYR A 136 36.69 -30.94 -27.79
C TYR A 136 36.15 -30.78 -26.37
N ILE A 137 34.91 -30.30 -26.25
CA ILE A 137 34.19 -30.20 -24.99
C ILE A 137 33.44 -31.53 -24.76
N PRO A 138 33.73 -32.27 -23.68
CA PRO A 138 33.21 -33.63 -23.48
C PRO A 138 31.82 -33.64 -22.83
N TYR A 139 30.90 -32.78 -23.29
CA TYR A 139 29.60 -32.61 -22.67
C TYR A 139 28.66 -33.83 -22.84
N GLU A 140 28.95 -34.67 -23.84
CA GLU A 140 28.27 -35.95 -24.12
C GLU A 140 28.59 -37.05 -23.09
N ARG A 141 29.63 -36.88 -22.26
CA ARG A 141 29.99 -37.88 -21.25
C ARG A 141 28.98 -37.87 -20.11
N ASP A 142 28.55 -39.07 -19.69
CA ASP A 142 27.59 -39.22 -18.60
C ASP A 142 28.06 -38.48 -17.32
N GLN A 143 27.12 -37.79 -16.69
CA GLN A 143 27.30 -36.94 -15.51
C GLN A 143 28.34 -35.80 -15.66
N TRP A 144 28.97 -35.57 -16.82
CA TRP A 144 30.06 -34.60 -16.93
C TRP A 144 29.62 -33.21 -16.49
N TYR A 145 28.50 -32.71 -17.01
CA TYR A 145 27.99 -31.39 -16.65
C TYR A 145 27.64 -31.30 -15.16
N ARG A 146 27.06 -32.35 -14.59
CA ARG A 146 26.73 -32.42 -13.15
C ARG A 146 27.98 -32.35 -12.27
N LEU A 147 29.09 -32.91 -12.73
CA LEU A 147 30.36 -32.94 -12.00
C LEU A 147 31.24 -31.72 -12.25
N SER A 148 31.11 -31.08 -13.42
CA SER A 148 31.98 -29.96 -13.84
C SER A 148 31.30 -28.60 -13.85
N ALA A 149 29.97 -28.55 -13.79
CA ALA A 149 29.14 -27.36 -14.03
C ALA A 149 29.48 -26.61 -15.33
N GLY A 150 29.92 -27.35 -16.36
CA GLY A 150 30.33 -26.78 -17.65
C GLY A 150 31.78 -26.30 -17.72
N ILE A 151 32.58 -26.50 -16.67
CA ILE A 151 34.01 -26.14 -16.69
C ILE A 151 34.84 -27.24 -17.35
N VAL A 152 35.64 -26.87 -18.36
CA VAL A 152 36.47 -27.78 -19.13
C VAL A 152 37.89 -27.24 -19.30
N GLN A 153 38.87 -28.13 -19.22
CA GLN A 153 40.25 -27.84 -19.63
C GLN A 153 40.47 -28.29 -21.07
N ILE A 154 41.10 -27.44 -21.89
CA ILE A 154 41.47 -27.72 -23.28
C ILE A 154 42.99 -27.63 -23.44
N PRO A 155 43.66 -28.69 -23.96
CA PRO A 155 43.09 -30.00 -24.26
C PRO A 155 42.71 -30.74 -22.97
N THR A 156 41.76 -31.66 -23.07
CA THR A 156 41.32 -32.50 -21.94
C THR A 156 42.47 -33.32 -21.36
N TYR A 157 43.39 -33.75 -22.22
CA TYR A 157 44.60 -34.49 -21.83
C TYR A 157 45.84 -33.85 -22.45
N GLY A 158 46.94 -33.84 -21.71
CA GLY A 158 48.21 -33.30 -22.19
C GLY A 158 48.30 -31.77 -22.15
N LYS A 159 49.02 -31.21 -23.13
CA LYS A 159 49.39 -29.79 -23.22
C LYS A 159 49.37 -29.35 -24.68
N LEU A 160 48.92 -28.12 -24.95
CA LEU A 160 49.05 -27.49 -26.26
C LEU A 160 50.53 -27.37 -26.66
N SER A 161 50.83 -27.38 -27.96
CA SER A 161 52.17 -27.08 -28.45
C SER A 161 52.57 -25.63 -28.08
N ARG A 162 53.88 -25.33 -28.11
CA ARG A 162 54.36 -23.95 -27.84
C ARG A 162 53.81 -22.96 -28.87
N GLU A 163 53.64 -23.40 -30.11
CA GLU A 163 53.05 -22.62 -31.19
C GLU A 163 51.56 -22.38 -30.96
N GLN A 164 50.80 -23.42 -30.65
CA GLN A 164 49.36 -23.31 -30.37
C GLN A 164 49.07 -22.37 -29.22
N ILE A 165 49.80 -22.48 -28.09
CA ILE A 165 49.57 -21.58 -26.95
C ILE A 165 50.03 -20.13 -27.25
N GLY A 166 51.04 -19.95 -28.10
CA GLY A 166 51.44 -18.63 -28.60
C GLY A 166 50.30 -17.98 -29.39
N HIS A 167 49.75 -18.71 -30.35
CA HIS A 167 48.63 -18.23 -31.16
C HIS A 167 47.36 -17.98 -30.35
N VAL A 168 47.03 -18.83 -29.38
CA VAL A 168 45.86 -18.60 -28.53
C VAL A 168 45.96 -17.26 -27.79
N GLN A 169 47.16 -16.80 -27.42
CA GLN A 169 47.34 -15.50 -26.74
C GLN A 169 47.12 -14.29 -27.66
N GLU A 170 47.17 -14.47 -28.98
CA GLU A 170 47.13 -13.37 -29.97
C GLU A 170 45.97 -13.47 -30.96
N ARG A 171 45.12 -14.50 -30.82
CA ARG A 171 44.05 -14.83 -31.78
C ARG A 171 42.73 -15.13 -31.08
N PRO A 172 41.59 -14.85 -31.73
CA PRO A 172 40.28 -15.15 -31.17
C PRO A 172 40.05 -16.65 -31.08
N LEU A 173 39.35 -17.07 -30.03
CA LEU A 173 38.86 -18.44 -29.91
C LEU A 173 37.45 -18.60 -30.48
N LEU A 174 37.18 -19.80 -30.98
CA LEU A 174 35.92 -20.21 -31.59
C LEU A 174 35.47 -21.55 -30.99
N ILE A 175 34.16 -21.69 -30.76
CA ILE A 175 33.49 -22.96 -30.51
C ILE A 175 32.65 -23.28 -31.74
N ARG A 176 33.03 -24.35 -32.44
CA ARG A 176 32.35 -24.85 -33.64
C ARG A 176 31.43 -26.00 -33.25
N ARG A 177 30.22 -26.02 -33.82
CA ARG A 177 29.32 -27.19 -33.75
C ARG A 177 29.65 -28.10 -34.92
N ILE A 178 30.04 -29.33 -34.62
CA ILE A 178 30.49 -30.33 -35.57
C ILE A 178 29.47 -31.46 -35.63
N ASP A 179 29.16 -31.93 -36.83
CA ASP A 179 28.39 -33.14 -37.03
C ASP A 179 29.26 -34.37 -36.67
N PRO A 180 28.84 -35.25 -35.75
CA PRO A 180 29.63 -36.41 -35.35
C PRO A 180 29.73 -37.49 -36.44
N GLU A 181 28.80 -37.53 -37.40
CA GLU A 181 28.78 -38.53 -38.47
C GLU A 181 29.68 -38.11 -39.63
N THR A 182 29.55 -36.86 -40.10
CA THR A 182 30.35 -36.34 -41.23
C THR A 182 31.65 -35.68 -40.79
N ASN A 183 31.79 -35.34 -39.50
CA ASN A 183 32.87 -34.52 -38.95
C ASN A 183 32.99 -33.12 -39.59
N GLU A 184 31.92 -32.66 -40.24
CA GLU A 184 31.83 -31.34 -40.86
C GLU A 184 31.32 -30.28 -39.87
N CYS A 185 31.72 -29.03 -40.09
CA CYS A 185 31.24 -27.91 -39.30
C CYS A 185 29.86 -27.47 -39.78
N ILE A 186 28.93 -27.31 -38.83
CA ILE A 186 27.55 -26.90 -39.09
C ILE A 186 27.42 -25.38 -38.95
N ASN A 187 27.86 -24.84 -37.81
CA ASN A 187 27.98 -23.41 -37.59
C ASN A 187 29.02 -23.07 -36.50
N ILE A 188 29.35 -21.78 -36.39
CA ILE A 188 30.08 -21.24 -35.24
C ILE A 188 29.07 -20.99 -34.12
N GLY A 189 29.21 -21.70 -33.01
CA GLY A 189 28.30 -21.58 -31.86
C GLY A 189 28.63 -20.37 -31.01
N LEU A 190 29.90 -20.19 -30.65
CA LEU A 190 30.39 -19.02 -29.92
C LEU A 190 31.72 -18.57 -30.49
N GLN A 191 31.97 -17.28 -30.52
CA GLN A 191 33.25 -16.69 -30.95
C GLN A 191 33.66 -15.54 -30.03
N GLU A 192 34.96 -15.36 -29.87
CA GLU A 192 35.52 -14.17 -29.22
C GLU A 192 35.37 -12.94 -30.11
N ALA A 193 35.33 -11.76 -29.48
CA ALA A 193 35.27 -10.48 -30.18
C ALA A 193 36.43 -10.31 -31.19
N PHE A 194 36.16 -9.58 -32.27
CA PHE A 194 37.16 -9.23 -33.28
C PHE A 194 38.34 -8.49 -32.63
N HIS A 195 39.57 -8.84 -33.04
CA HIS A 195 40.82 -8.42 -32.39
C HIS A 195 40.97 -8.76 -30.90
N GLY A 196 40.07 -9.56 -30.30
CA GLY A 196 40.13 -9.92 -28.88
C GLY A 196 39.85 -8.76 -27.92
N THR A 197 39.28 -7.66 -28.42
CA THR A 197 38.97 -6.50 -27.60
C THR A 197 37.78 -6.80 -26.70
N THR A 198 37.96 -6.66 -25.39
CA THR A 198 36.91 -6.80 -24.38
C THR A 198 36.85 -5.54 -23.55
N ILE A 199 35.66 -4.95 -23.44
CA ILE A 199 35.37 -3.86 -22.51
C ILE A 199 34.39 -4.34 -21.42
N GLY A 200 34.37 -3.68 -20.27
CA GLY A 200 33.41 -3.98 -19.20
C GLY A 200 33.50 -2.97 -18.06
N ILE A 201 32.52 -3.01 -17.15
CA ILE A 201 32.52 -2.16 -15.95
C ILE A 201 33.18 -2.91 -14.80
N MET A 202 34.10 -2.27 -14.11
CA MET A 202 34.64 -2.76 -12.84
C MET A 202 33.76 -2.29 -11.68
N GLY A 203 33.23 -3.24 -10.91
CA GLY A 203 32.36 -2.94 -9.77
C GLY A 203 30.88 -3.00 -10.15
N ASP A 204 30.09 -2.11 -9.58
CA ASP A 204 28.64 -2.09 -9.74
C ASP A 204 28.20 -1.59 -11.12
N THR A 205 27.10 -2.15 -11.61
CA THR A 205 26.40 -1.69 -12.83
C THR A 205 25.06 -1.04 -12.52
N LEU A 206 24.64 -1.08 -11.25
CA LEU A 206 23.43 -0.47 -10.72
C LEU A 206 23.80 0.46 -9.58
N PHE A 207 23.52 1.75 -9.78
CA PHE A 207 23.79 2.81 -8.82
C PHE A 207 22.47 3.32 -8.25
N ARG A 208 22.39 3.46 -6.91
CA ARG A 208 21.27 4.10 -6.20
C ARG A 208 21.78 5.39 -5.58
N ILE A 209 21.36 6.51 -6.12
CA ILE A 209 22.00 7.81 -5.91
C ILE A 209 20.97 8.81 -5.41
N ASN A 210 21.29 9.61 -4.39
CA ASN A 210 20.49 10.78 -4.04
C ASN A 210 20.98 12.00 -4.82
N PRO A 211 20.14 13.03 -4.98
CA PRO A 211 20.57 14.29 -5.58
C PRO A 211 21.83 14.85 -4.93
N GLU A 212 22.68 15.51 -5.73
CA GLU A 212 23.93 16.17 -5.31
C GLU A 212 25.07 15.21 -4.93
N GLU A 213 24.89 13.91 -5.14
CA GLU A 213 25.95 12.91 -4.95
C GLU A 213 26.72 12.65 -6.24
N SER A 214 28.00 12.33 -6.07
CA SER A 214 28.91 11.93 -7.14
C SER A 214 29.32 10.46 -7.00
N PHE A 215 29.52 9.78 -8.12
CA PHE A 215 30.01 8.41 -8.15
C PHE A 215 30.86 8.15 -9.38
N GLN A 216 31.65 7.07 -9.36
CA GLN A 216 32.56 6.73 -10.44
C GLN A 216 32.10 5.47 -11.16
N VAL A 217 32.15 5.51 -12.50
CA VAL A 217 32.05 4.33 -13.35
C VAL A 217 33.44 4.05 -13.92
N ILE A 218 34.00 2.90 -13.55
CA ILE A 218 35.33 2.47 -13.98
C ILE A 218 35.16 1.45 -15.11
N VAL A 219 35.56 1.82 -16.32
CA VAL A 219 35.55 0.93 -17.48
C VAL A 219 36.94 0.34 -17.66
N PHE A 220 37.02 -0.98 -17.83
CA PHE A 220 38.25 -1.64 -18.26
C PHE A 220 38.17 -2.02 -19.73
N ALA A 221 39.31 -2.01 -20.39
CA ALA A 221 39.53 -2.52 -21.72
C ALA A 221 40.72 -3.46 -21.73
N SER A 222 40.60 -4.56 -22.48
CA SER A 222 41.68 -5.50 -22.69
C SER A 222 41.67 -6.01 -24.12
N ARG A 223 42.83 -6.47 -24.59
CA ARG A 223 42.99 -7.18 -25.85
C ARG A 223 43.60 -8.55 -25.55
N PHE A 224 42.84 -9.60 -25.86
CA PHE A 224 43.20 -10.99 -25.54
C PHE A 224 43.59 -11.20 -24.06
N GLY A 225 42.96 -10.45 -23.15
CA GLY A 225 43.17 -10.54 -21.70
C GLY A 225 44.28 -9.63 -21.14
N GLU A 226 45.05 -8.94 -21.99
CA GLU A 226 46.04 -7.94 -21.56
C GLU A 226 45.44 -6.52 -21.62
N PRO A 227 45.84 -5.59 -20.73
CA PRO A 227 45.38 -4.20 -20.77
C PRO A 227 45.51 -3.54 -22.14
N LEU A 228 44.48 -2.82 -22.58
CA LEU A 228 44.48 -2.08 -23.84
C LEU A 228 44.47 -0.57 -23.57
N GLU A 229 45.60 0.09 -23.80
CA GLU A 229 45.78 1.54 -23.69
C GLU A 229 45.22 2.28 -24.93
N ASN A 230 44.81 3.54 -24.76
CA ASN A 230 44.38 4.46 -25.80
C ASN A 230 43.11 4.03 -26.57
N LEU A 231 42.32 3.10 -26.03
CA LEU A 231 40.99 2.78 -26.57
C LEU A 231 40.01 3.91 -26.29
N GLN A 232 39.33 4.40 -27.32
CA GLN A 232 38.20 5.33 -27.19
C GLN A 232 36.96 4.61 -26.62
N VAL A 233 36.44 5.12 -25.51
CA VAL A 233 35.23 4.65 -24.82
C VAL A 233 34.23 5.80 -24.77
N THR A 234 32.97 5.53 -25.13
CA THR A 234 31.90 6.52 -25.09
C THR A 234 30.74 6.00 -24.26
N ILE A 235 30.23 6.85 -23.37
CA ILE A 235 28.98 6.61 -22.64
C ILE A 235 27.88 7.42 -23.33
N LYS A 236 26.74 6.80 -23.64
CA LYS A 236 25.60 7.50 -24.27
C LYS A 236 24.29 7.16 -23.56
N PRO A 237 23.33 8.09 -23.47
CA PRO A 237 21.98 7.77 -22.99
C PRO A 237 21.35 6.68 -23.87
N GLY A 238 20.75 5.67 -23.26
CA GLY A 238 20.03 4.63 -23.97
C GLY A 238 18.77 5.17 -24.70
N THR A 239 18.45 4.63 -25.88
CA THR A 239 17.29 5.03 -26.69
C THR A 239 16.02 4.22 -26.39
N LYS A 240 14.87 4.90 -26.22
CA LYS A 240 13.56 4.31 -25.83
C LYS A 240 13.14 3.06 -26.63
N SER A 241 13.41 3.00 -27.95
CA SER A 241 12.99 1.85 -28.78
C SER A 241 13.68 0.53 -28.44
N ARG A 242 14.89 0.57 -27.86
CA ARG A 242 15.62 -0.63 -27.40
C ARG A 242 15.09 -1.19 -26.08
N TYR A 243 14.28 -0.43 -25.34
CA TYR A 243 13.87 -0.76 -23.97
C TYR A 243 12.37 -1.04 -23.82
N ALA A 244 11.56 -0.73 -24.84
CA ALA A 244 10.12 -0.97 -24.83
C ALA A 244 9.71 -2.45 -24.90
N THR A 245 10.62 -3.36 -25.26
CA THR A 245 10.34 -4.80 -25.42
C THR A 245 10.68 -5.65 -24.18
N ASP A 246 11.51 -5.16 -23.25
CA ASP A 246 11.98 -5.95 -22.10
C ASP A 246 11.10 -5.80 -20.84
N CYS A 247 10.32 -4.73 -20.73
CA CYS A 247 9.51 -4.41 -19.56
C CYS A 247 8.09 -4.03 -20.01
N GLY A 248 7.12 -4.91 -19.82
CA GLY A 248 5.77 -4.80 -20.39
C GLY A 248 5.15 -3.40 -20.36
N GLY A 249 4.86 -2.87 -21.54
CA GLY A 249 3.68 -2.03 -21.85
C GLY A 249 3.54 -0.62 -21.26
N THR A 250 4.26 -0.21 -20.22
CA THR A 250 4.07 1.14 -19.63
C THR A 250 5.16 2.13 -20.07
N SER A 251 4.74 3.27 -20.65
CA SER A 251 5.59 4.27 -21.31
C SER A 251 6.21 5.31 -20.37
N TYR A 252 6.81 4.91 -19.25
CA TYR A 252 7.52 5.89 -18.42
C TYR A 252 8.85 6.28 -19.09
N PRO A 253 9.17 7.59 -19.16
CA PRO A 253 10.40 8.02 -19.81
C PRO A 253 11.63 7.63 -18.96
N PHE A 254 12.67 7.14 -19.63
CA PHE A 254 14.01 6.99 -19.06
C PHE A 254 14.86 8.21 -19.42
N ASN A 255 15.85 8.53 -18.59
CA ASN A 255 16.78 9.64 -18.81
C ASN A 255 16.12 11.02 -18.90
N GLU A 256 14.98 11.23 -18.21
CA GLU A 256 14.25 12.51 -18.21
C GLU A 256 14.06 13.04 -16.77
N PRO A 257 14.50 14.27 -16.44
CA PRO A 257 15.20 15.20 -17.32
C PRO A 257 16.64 14.73 -17.61
N ASP A 258 17.14 15.02 -18.80
CA ASP A 258 18.50 14.67 -19.25
C ASP A 258 19.60 15.49 -18.54
N THR A 259 19.21 16.60 -17.90
CA THR A 259 20.10 17.48 -17.14
C THR A 259 20.45 16.99 -15.75
N ALA A 260 19.68 16.04 -15.18
CA ALA A 260 19.85 15.63 -13.79
C ALA A 260 21.00 14.66 -13.54
N VAL A 261 21.58 14.06 -14.60
CA VAL A 261 22.78 13.23 -14.52
C VAL A 261 23.77 13.70 -15.57
N ASN A 262 24.90 14.22 -15.11
CA ASN A 262 26.01 14.64 -15.95
C ASN A 262 27.25 13.84 -15.60
N TYR A 263 28.16 13.67 -16.56
CA TYR A 263 29.45 13.05 -16.30
C TYR A 263 30.59 13.82 -16.97
N THR A 264 31.75 13.77 -16.34
CA THR A 264 33.01 14.33 -16.83
C THR A 264 34.06 13.21 -16.89
N HIS A 265 35.24 13.49 -17.47
CA HIS A 265 36.43 12.62 -17.56
C HIS A 265 36.62 11.84 -18.89
N SER A 266 37.64 10.97 -18.89
CA SER A 266 38.44 10.57 -20.05
C SER A 266 37.68 9.67 -21.02
N ASN A 267 37.70 10.07 -22.30
CA ASN A 267 37.23 9.25 -23.41
C ASN A 267 38.20 8.13 -23.77
N VAL A 268 39.37 8.04 -23.15
CA VAL A 268 40.40 7.03 -23.46
C VAL A 268 40.90 6.28 -22.23
N THR A 269 41.30 5.03 -22.47
CA THR A 269 41.91 4.16 -21.47
C THR A 269 43.40 4.45 -21.26
N ASP A 270 43.85 4.37 -20.01
CA ASP A 270 45.24 4.56 -19.62
C ASP A 270 46.13 3.32 -19.87
N THR A 271 47.39 3.39 -19.45
CA THR A 271 48.38 2.28 -19.56
C THR A 271 47.94 0.98 -18.88
N THR A 272 46.98 1.05 -17.95
CA THR A 272 46.39 -0.11 -17.26
C THR A 272 45.11 -0.60 -17.91
N GLY A 273 44.72 0.00 -19.04
CA GLY A 273 43.50 -0.29 -19.77
C GLY A 273 42.26 0.23 -19.07
N ILE A 274 42.36 1.25 -18.22
CA ILE A 274 41.26 1.77 -17.41
C ILE A 274 40.85 3.16 -17.90
N ALA A 275 39.54 3.39 -18.02
CA ALA A 275 38.92 4.71 -18.19
C ALA A 275 37.96 4.96 -17.02
N ILE A 276 38.05 6.14 -16.40
CA ILE A 276 37.23 6.53 -15.24
C ILE A 276 36.30 7.66 -15.68
N PHE A 277 35.00 7.48 -15.42
CA PHE A 277 33.96 8.48 -15.67
C PHE A 277 33.38 8.94 -14.33
N GLU A 278 33.44 10.23 -14.05
CA GLU A 278 32.85 10.80 -12.82
C GLU A 278 31.45 11.33 -13.13
N PHE A 279 30.46 10.72 -12.50
CA PHE A 279 29.07 11.12 -12.59
C PHE A 279 28.71 12.05 -11.43
N ASN A 280 27.91 13.06 -11.73
CA ASN A 280 27.31 13.98 -10.79
C ASN A 280 25.81 14.01 -11.02
N SER A 281 25.05 14.16 -9.94
CA SER A 281 23.59 14.15 -9.98
C SER A 281 23.00 15.45 -9.41
N SER A 282 21.83 15.84 -9.91
CA SER A 282 20.97 16.87 -9.31
C SER A 282 19.55 16.34 -9.14
N ASP A 283 18.67 17.10 -8.50
CA ASP A 283 17.29 16.65 -8.28
C ASP A 283 16.55 16.42 -9.62
N PRO A 284 16.08 15.19 -9.91
CA PRO A 284 15.30 14.92 -11.12
C PRO A 284 13.85 15.43 -11.01
N GLY A 285 13.42 15.93 -9.85
CA GLY A 285 12.03 16.26 -9.58
C GLY A 285 11.20 15.00 -9.37
N SER A 286 9.97 14.97 -9.89
CA SER A 286 9.06 13.82 -9.77
C SER A 286 8.51 13.38 -11.14
N PRO A 287 9.36 12.87 -12.05
CA PRO A 287 8.96 12.50 -13.40
C PRO A 287 8.11 11.21 -13.46
N ARG A 288 7.94 10.52 -12.32
CA ARG A 288 7.18 9.28 -12.19
C ARG A 288 6.34 9.32 -10.89
N PRO A 289 5.24 8.54 -10.81
CA PRO A 289 4.42 8.44 -9.60
C PRO A 289 5.07 7.62 -8.47
N ILE A 290 6.29 7.12 -8.69
CA ILE A 290 7.11 6.38 -7.73
C ILE A 290 8.42 7.15 -7.52
N ASP A 291 9.03 6.98 -6.35
CA ASP A 291 10.19 7.76 -5.94
C ASP A 291 11.36 7.67 -6.93
N GLY A 292 11.91 8.83 -7.29
CA GLY A 292 13.05 8.95 -8.17
C GLY A 292 12.81 8.61 -9.65
N GLN A 293 13.90 8.53 -10.38
CA GLN A 293 13.94 8.34 -11.82
C GLN A 293 15.03 7.36 -12.26
N MET A 294 14.73 6.62 -13.33
CA MET A 294 15.65 5.65 -13.91
C MET A 294 16.44 6.27 -15.06
N TYR A 295 17.78 6.21 -14.94
CA TYR A 295 18.71 6.55 -16.00
C TYR A 295 19.47 5.32 -16.47
N ILE A 296 19.60 5.17 -17.78
CA ILE A 296 20.28 4.05 -18.42
C ILE A 296 21.23 4.62 -19.46
N TYR A 297 22.51 4.27 -19.32
CA TYR A 297 23.57 4.64 -20.25
C TYR A 297 24.22 3.39 -20.84
N ASP A 298 24.38 3.38 -22.16
CA ASP A 298 25.12 2.37 -22.90
C ASP A 298 26.60 2.76 -22.97
N VAL A 299 27.50 1.79 -22.71
CA VAL A 299 28.96 1.97 -22.84
C VAL A 299 29.41 1.34 -24.15
N GLU A 300 29.95 2.16 -25.05
CA GLU A 300 30.36 1.79 -26.41
C GLU A 300 31.85 2.04 -26.62
N ASN A 301 32.42 1.42 -27.66
CA ASN A 301 33.76 1.71 -28.17
C ASN A 301 33.74 1.75 -29.71
N GLU A 302 34.88 2.03 -30.32
CA GLU A 302 35.05 2.11 -31.78
C GLU A 302 34.93 0.76 -32.52
N PHE A 303 34.94 -0.37 -31.80
CA PHE A 303 34.85 -1.71 -32.38
C PHE A 303 33.38 -2.17 -32.42
N ASN A 304 32.70 -1.92 -33.54
CA ASN A 304 31.32 -2.33 -33.81
C ASN A 304 31.07 -3.86 -33.91
N GLY A 305 31.99 -4.71 -33.42
CA GLY A 305 31.91 -6.18 -33.54
C GLY A 305 31.45 -6.84 -32.24
N ILE A 306 30.32 -7.55 -32.29
CA ILE A 306 29.67 -8.24 -31.15
C ILE A 306 29.54 -7.31 -29.93
N THR A 307 28.60 -6.35 -30.02
CA THR A 307 28.39 -5.35 -28.96
C THR A 307 28.13 -6.01 -27.62
N LEU A 308 29.05 -5.75 -26.68
CA LEU A 308 28.78 -5.94 -25.27
C LEU A 308 27.66 -4.96 -24.88
N ASN A 309 26.45 -5.43 -24.60
CA ASN A 309 25.40 -4.63 -23.96
C ASN A 309 25.84 -4.28 -22.52
N ILE A 310 26.84 -3.41 -22.39
CA ILE A 310 27.32 -2.89 -21.10
C ILE A 310 26.50 -1.67 -20.78
N ARG A 311 25.75 -1.76 -19.69
CA ARG A 311 24.83 -0.72 -19.26
C ARG A 311 25.17 -0.26 -17.87
N VAL A 312 25.19 1.05 -17.69
CA VAL A 312 25.15 1.71 -16.38
C VAL A 312 23.68 2.02 -16.12
N ARG A 313 23.14 1.48 -15.02
CA ARG A 313 21.78 1.75 -14.55
C ARG A 313 21.86 2.60 -13.31
N ILE A 314 21.10 3.68 -13.25
CA ILE A 314 21.08 4.60 -12.12
C ILE A 314 19.62 4.78 -11.71
N LEU A 315 19.31 4.46 -10.47
CA LEU A 315 18.11 4.92 -9.80
C LEU A 315 18.49 6.19 -9.04
N LEU A 316 18.09 7.34 -9.57
CA LEU A 316 18.31 8.65 -8.96
C LEU A 316 17.05 9.05 -8.17
N TYR A 317 17.15 9.13 -6.84
CA TYR A 317 16.02 9.49 -5.99
C TYR A 317 15.61 10.95 -6.16
N SER A 318 14.34 11.26 -5.90
CA SER A 318 13.86 12.64 -5.83
C SER A 318 14.36 13.31 -4.56
N LEU A 319 14.61 14.62 -4.60
CA LEU A 319 15.05 15.35 -3.42
C LEU A 319 13.96 15.29 -2.33
N TYR A 320 14.33 14.83 -1.15
CA TYR A 320 13.44 14.73 -0.01
C TYR A 320 13.96 15.62 1.13
N LYS A 321 13.15 16.59 1.55
CA LYS A 321 13.48 17.54 2.61
C LYS A 321 12.63 17.25 3.83
N VAL A 322 13.29 16.93 4.95
CA VAL A 322 12.64 16.70 6.25
C VAL A 322 12.15 18.01 6.84
N SER A 323 10.99 17.98 7.51
CA SER A 323 10.40 19.14 8.19
C SER A 323 11.34 19.83 9.20
N LYS A 324 11.21 21.17 9.27
CA LYS A 324 11.93 22.00 10.25
C LYS A 324 11.49 21.62 11.67
N GLY A 325 12.42 21.16 12.49
CA GLY A 325 12.16 20.66 13.85
C GLY A 325 12.32 19.14 14.02
N GLY A 326 12.58 18.42 12.92
CA GLY A 326 12.73 16.97 12.89
C GLY A 326 11.52 16.29 12.23
N PRO A 327 11.67 15.02 11.84
CA PRO A 327 10.62 14.28 11.16
C PRO A 327 9.43 14.04 12.10
N THR A 328 8.22 14.13 11.55
CA THR A 328 6.95 13.82 12.23
C THR A 328 6.15 12.79 11.46
N TRP A 329 5.24 12.09 12.12
CA TRP A 329 4.42 11.07 11.48
C TRP A 329 3.62 11.65 10.31
N ASN A 330 2.83 12.67 10.60
CA ASN A 330 1.86 13.20 9.64
C ASN A 330 2.52 13.83 8.41
N GLN A 331 3.63 14.54 8.57
CA GLN A 331 4.28 15.26 7.46
C GLN A 331 5.31 14.41 6.73
N ASP A 332 6.10 13.61 7.45
CA ASP A 332 7.30 12.99 6.89
C ASP A 332 7.14 11.47 6.72
N ILE A 333 6.53 10.76 7.68
CA ILE A 333 6.57 9.29 7.74
C ILE A 333 5.33 8.65 7.11
N TYR A 334 4.13 9.13 7.42
CA TYR A 334 2.87 8.58 6.94
C TYR A 334 2.79 8.53 5.42
N PRO A 335 3.17 9.58 4.64
CA PRO A 335 3.15 9.50 3.18
C PRO A 335 4.05 8.39 2.63
N ILE A 336 5.18 8.11 3.30
CA ILE A 336 6.08 7.02 2.91
C ILE A 336 5.43 5.68 3.26
N PHE A 337 5.01 5.50 4.50
CA PHE A 337 4.53 4.22 5.01
C PHE A 337 3.16 3.81 4.43
N GLN A 338 2.29 4.76 4.12
CA GLN A 338 1.03 4.51 3.42
C GLN A 338 1.26 3.88 2.04
N MET A 339 2.27 4.35 1.29
CA MET A 339 2.62 3.76 0.00
C MET A 339 3.03 2.29 0.15
N TYR A 340 3.78 1.97 1.20
CA TYR A 340 4.19 0.59 1.49
C TYR A 340 3.03 -0.28 2.00
N ALA A 341 2.12 0.26 2.81
CA ALA A 341 0.91 -0.44 3.21
C ALA A 341 0.07 -0.84 1.99
N ASN A 342 -0.06 0.05 1.00
CA ASN A 342 -0.79 -0.23 -0.24
C ASN A 342 -0.11 -1.29 -1.12
N MET A 343 1.23 -1.29 -1.19
CA MET A 343 1.99 -2.25 -2.00
C MET A 343 2.08 -3.65 -1.36
N PHE A 344 2.04 -3.72 -0.03
CA PHE A 344 2.23 -4.95 0.73
C PHE A 344 1.05 -5.18 1.70
N PRO A 345 -0.19 -5.34 1.22
CA PRO A 345 -1.37 -5.44 2.09
C PRO A 345 -1.31 -6.65 3.03
N CYS A 346 -0.64 -7.74 2.63
CA CYS A 346 -0.41 -8.89 3.50
C CYS A 346 0.45 -8.60 4.74
N MET A 347 1.16 -7.47 4.77
CA MET A 347 1.91 -7.06 5.95
C MET A 347 1.01 -6.52 7.05
N ALA A 348 -0.25 -6.14 6.77
CA ALA A 348 -1.16 -5.59 7.78
C ALA A 348 -1.35 -6.53 8.99
N ASP A 349 -1.32 -7.86 8.77
CA ASP A 349 -1.39 -8.87 9.83
C ASP A 349 -0.15 -8.86 10.76
N ILE A 350 0.98 -8.36 10.27
CA ILE A 350 2.26 -8.29 11.00
C ILE A 350 2.48 -6.88 11.55
N ILE A 351 2.31 -5.86 10.71
CA ILE A 351 2.42 -4.44 10.98
C ILE A 351 1.65 -3.62 9.94
N ASN A 352 0.64 -2.89 10.39
CA ASN A 352 -0.05 -1.90 9.59
C ASN A 352 0.79 -0.61 9.51
N LEU A 353 1.53 -0.47 8.42
CA LEU A 353 2.37 0.71 8.17
C LEU A 353 1.56 2.01 8.01
N ALA A 354 0.26 1.95 7.70
CA ALA A 354 -0.60 3.13 7.67
C ALA A 354 -1.04 3.61 9.07
N SER A 355 -0.79 2.82 10.13
CA SER A 355 -1.16 3.16 11.50
C SER A 355 0.04 3.70 12.29
N TYR A 356 -0.09 4.93 12.80
CA TYR A 356 0.90 5.52 13.71
C TYR A 356 1.10 4.63 14.94
N GLU A 357 -0.01 4.16 15.50
CA GLU A 357 -0.07 3.35 16.71
C GLU A 357 0.62 2.00 16.51
N ASP A 358 0.33 1.32 15.40
CA ASP A 358 0.91 -0.01 15.18
C ASP A 358 2.41 0.06 14.87
N VAL A 359 2.82 1.09 14.11
CA VAL A 359 4.23 1.36 13.86
C VAL A 359 4.97 1.71 15.14
N THR A 360 4.41 2.59 15.98
CA THR A 360 5.08 3.01 17.23
C THR A 360 5.23 1.88 18.23
N LYS A 361 4.30 0.91 18.26
CA LYS A 361 4.43 -0.33 19.06
C LYS A 361 5.57 -1.24 18.60
N LYS A 362 5.98 -1.12 17.32
CA LYS A 362 6.97 -2.01 16.67
C LYS A 362 8.22 -1.26 16.21
N THR A 363 8.54 -0.12 16.82
CA THR A 363 9.68 0.73 16.46
C THR A 363 11.01 -0.01 16.52
N GLU A 364 11.25 -0.81 17.56
CA GLU A 364 12.51 -1.57 17.70
C GLU A 364 12.69 -2.62 16.60
N MET A 365 11.59 -3.29 16.17
CA MET A 365 11.63 -4.25 15.07
C MET A 365 12.00 -3.56 13.75
N LEU A 366 11.35 -2.44 13.45
CA LEU A 366 11.63 -1.63 12.26
C LEU A 366 13.05 -1.09 12.29
N LYS A 367 13.47 -0.50 13.41
CA LYS A 367 14.82 0.06 13.58
C LYS A 367 15.89 -1.01 13.43
N THR A 368 15.70 -2.19 14.01
CA THR A 368 16.65 -3.30 13.90
C THR A 368 16.83 -3.73 12.45
N THR A 369 15.74 -3.92 11.72
CA THR A 369 15.79 -4.44 10.34
C THR A 369 16.20 -3.37 9.32
N MET A 370 15.89 -2.09 9.55
CA MET A 370 16.24 -0.98 8.64
C MET A 370 17.65 -0.43 8.85
N SER A 371 18.27 -0.62 10.02
CA SER A 371 19.62 -0.11 10.31
C SER A 371 20.75 -1.07 9.96
N LEU A 372 20.44 -2.30 9.56
CA LEU A 372 21.45 -3.27 9.13
C LEU A 372 22.08 -2.84 7.79
N PRO A 373 23.33 -3.29 7.52
CA PRO A 373 23.90 -3.14 6.18
C PRO A 373 22.99 -3.78 5.13
N ILE A 374 22.83 -3.15 3.96
CA ILE A 374 22.02 -3.67 2.85
C ILE A 374 22.43 -5.09 2.39
N THR A 375 23.65 -5.51 2.70
CA THR A 375 24.20 -6.84 2.41
C THR A 375 23.84 -7.88 3.47
N ASP A 376 23.24 -7.49 4.59
CA ASP A 376 22.80 -8.39 5.65
C ASP A 376 21.51 -9.12 5.21
N PRO A 377 21.42 -10.45 5.37
CA PRO A 377 20.22 -11.20 5.01
C PRO A 377 18.97 -10.82 5.82
N SER A 378 19.14 -10.14 6.95
CA SER A 378 18.07 -9.67 7.83
C SER A 378 17.71 -8.19 7.60
N TYR A 379 18.40 -7.52 6.67
CA TYR A 379 18.04 -6.16 6.24
C TYR A 379 16.65 -6.15 5.61
N MET A 380 15.84 -5.16 5.93
CA MET A 380 14.49 -5.00 5.37
C MET A 380 14.57 -4.76 3.85
N PRO A 381 14.22 -5.72 2.98
CA PRO A 381 14.48 -5.58 1.54
C PRO A 381 13.66 -4.46 0.89
N ALA A 382 12.45 -4.22 1.42
CA ALA A 382 11.51 -3.22 0.92
C ALA A 382 12.06 -1.78 1.04
N THR A 383 12.94 -1.50 2.00
CA THR A 383 13.49 -0.16 2.22
C THR A 383 14.70 0.15 1.34
N ARG A 384 15.20 -0.83 0.57
CA ARG A 384 16.29 -0.65 -0.40
C ARG A 384 15.97 0.40 -1.45
N ASP A 385 14.70 0.54 -1.79
CA ASP A 385 14.22 1.44 -2.84
C ASP A 385 13.71 2.77 -2.25
N LEU A 386 14.05 3.08 -0.99
CA LEU A 386 13.94 4.40 -0.39
C LEU A 386 15.23 5.20 -0.57
N SER A 387 15.09 6.52 -0.76
CA SER A 387 16.21 7.46 -0.69
C SER A 387 16.87 7.45 0.69
N ARG A 388 18.18 7.77 0.77
CA ARG A 388 18.88 7.80 2.07
C ARG A 388 18.25 8.83 3.00
N SER A 389 17.85 9.99 2.47
CA SER A 389 17.19 11.04 3.26
C SER A 389 15.86 10.55 3.86
N LYS A 390 15.08 9.74 3.14
CA LYS A 390 13.85 9.12 3.66
C LYS A 390 14.16 8.06 4.72
N GLN A 391 15.15 7.20 4.48
CA GLN A 391 15.61 6.21 5.48
C GLN A 391 16.07 6.90 6.77
N GLU A 392 16.88 7.95 6.66
CA GLU A 392 17.35 8.75 7.79
C GLU A 392 16.19 9.44 8.52
N ALA A 393 15.21 9.98 7.79
CA ALA A 393 14.01 10.57 8.38
C ALA A 393 13.22 9.54 9.19
N ILE A 394 13.01 8.34 8.64
CA ILE A 394 12.34 7.24 9.32
C ILE A 394 13.13 6.81 10.56
N LEU A 395 14.43 6.54 10.44
CA LEU A 395 15.26 6.10 11.57
C LEU A 395 15.31 7.16 12.69
N LYS A 396 15.44 8.44 12.33
CA LYS A 396 15.43 9.56 13.28
C LYS A 396 14.06 9.74 13.95
N TRP A 397 12.98 9.48 13.22
CA TRP A 397 11.64 9.48 13.79
C TRP A 397 11.42 8.28 14.71
N LEU A 398 11.88 7.07 14.33
CA LEU A 398 11.79 5.86 15.15
C LEU A 398 12.51 6.01 16.50
N ASP A 399 13.59 6.80 16.56
CA ASP A 399 14.29 7.14 17.82
C ASP A 399 13.41 7.94 18.79
N LYS A 400 12.58 8.84 18.28
CA LYS A 400 11.69 9.71 19.07
C LYS A 400 10.38 9.96 18.31
N PRO A 401 9.47 8.98 18.29
CA PRO A 401 8.25 9.09 17.50
C PRO A 401 7.42 10.28 17.95
N LYS A 402 7.10 11.15 17.01
CA LYS A 402 6.20 12.29 17.20
C LYS A 402 5.14 12.25 16.12
N ARG A 403 3.87 12.39 16.50
CA ARG A 403 2.79 12.43 15.53
C ARG A 403 2.90 13.67 14.63
N GLY A 404 3.26 14.81 15.23
CA GLY A 404 3.25 16.11 14.56
C GLY A 404 1.83 16.63 14.42
N SER A 405 1.67 17.91 14.10
CA SER A 405 0.36 18.43 13.67
C SER A 405 -0.16 17.57 12.52
N PRO A 406 -1.49 17.37 12.38
CA PRO A 406 -2.07 16.81 11.17
C PRO A 406 -1.42 17.47 9.95
N PRO A 407 -1.31 16.79 8.80
CA PRO A 407 -0.95 17.48 7.57
C PRO A 407 -1.80 18.75 7.51
N LEU A 408 -1.18 19.88 7.20
CA LEU A 408 -1.90 21.14 7.07
C LEU A 408 -2.89 20.92 5.93
N ALA A 409 -4.12 20.50 6.27
CA ALA A 409 -5.03 19.94 5.29
C ALA A 409 -5.28 21.02 4.25
N THR A 410 -4.94 20.71 3.01
CA THR A 410 -5.35 21.53 1.88
C THR A 410 -6.88 21.54 1.82
N LEU A 411 -7.44 22.54 1.15
CA LEU A 411 -8.89 22.59 0.95
C LEU A 411 -9.41 21.33 0.23
N GLU A 412 -8.60 20.78 -0.68
CA GLU A 412 -8.90 19.53 -1.40
C GLU A 412 -8.94 18.32 -0.46
N GLU A 413 -7.99 18.21 0.47
CA GLU A 413 -8.01 17.15 1.49
C GLU A 413 -9.23 17.27 2.42
N LEU A 414 -9.57 18.49 2.86
CA LEU A 414 -10.79 18.72 3.66
C LEU A 414 -12.06 18.35 2.87
N HIS A 415 -12.14 18.68 1.59
CA HIS A 415 -13.24 18.21 0.73
C HIS A 415 -13.31 16.69 0.69
N GLY A 416 -12.15 16.02 0.57
CA GLY A 416 -12.05 14.56 0.64
C GLY A 416 -12.52 13.97 1.97
N TYR A 417 -12.15 14.57 3.10
CA TYR A 417 -12.60 14.14 4.43
C TYR A 417 -14.11 14.32 4.62
N LEU A 418 -14.67 15.43 4.16
CA LEU A 418 -16.12 15.68 4.23
C LEU A 418 -16.90 14.76 3.29
N GLN A 419 -16.38 14.46 2.10
CA GLN A 419 -16.95 13.42 1.22
C GLN A 419 -16.90 12.04 1.90
N THR A 420 -15.80 11.72 2.58
CA THR A 420 -15.68 10.47 3.35
C THR A 420 -16.66 10.43 4.53
N ALA A 421 -16.87 11.54 5.24
CA ALA A 421 -17.92 11.64 6.27
C ALA A 421 -19.32 11.41 5.68
N LEU A 422 -19.61 11.98 4.50
CA LEU A 422 -20.89 11.78 3.83
C LEU A 422 -21.13 10.29 3.51
N GLU A 423 -20.09 9.60 3.05
CA GLU A 423 -20.12 8.16 2.77
C GLU A 423 -20.24 7.33 4.05
N LEU A 424 -19.61 7.77 5.14
CA LEU A 424 -19.69 7.15 6.46
C LEU A 424 -21.13 7.13 6.96
N GLU A 425 -21.80 8.29 7.00
CA GLU A 425 -23.22 8.41 7.39
C GLU A 425 -24.15 7.63 6.43
N LEU A 426 -23.82 7.57 5.14
CA LEU A 426 -24.59 6.76 4.20
C LEU A 426 -24.42 5.25 4.46
N SER A 427 -23.25 4.82 4.94
CA SER A 427 -22.93 3.40 5.14
C SER A 427 -23.67 2.76 6.33
N THR A 428 -24.19 3.56 7.26
CA THR A 428 -24.95 3.11 8.43
C THR A 428 -26.45 2.94 8.13
N ILE A 429 -27.00 3.73 7.20
CA ILE A 429 -28.43 3.76 6.88
C ILE A 429 -28.97 2.42 6.34
N PRO A 430 -28.40 1.79 5.28
CA PRO A 430 -28.91 0.52 4.75
C PRO A 430 -28.87 -0.67 5.74
N PRO A 431 -27.82 -0.87 6.56
CA PRO A 431 -27.83 -1.88 7.63
C PRO A 431 -28.96 -1.68 8.64
N TYR A 432 -29.15 -0.47 9.15
CA TYR A 432 -30.23 -0.14 10.09
C TYR A 432 -31.61 -0.35 9.45
N LEU A 433 -31.78 0.06 8.19
CA LEU A 433 -33.01 -0.18 7.44
C LEU A 433 -33.26 -1.66 7.16
N SER A 434 -32.23 -2.45 6.88
CA SER A 434 -32.37 -3.91 6.64
C SER A 434 -32.91 -4.62 7.88
N ALA A 435 -32.34 -4.29 9.05
CA ALA A 435 -32.84 -4.79 10.32
C ALA A 435 -34.28 -4.30 10.57
N PHE A 436 -34.54 -3.01 10.37
CA PHE A 436 -35.88 -2.43 10.50
C PHE A 436 -36.93 -3.11 9.60
N PHE A 437 -36.59 -3.41 8.33
CA PHE A 437 -37.52 -4.03 7.39
C PHE A 437 -37.92 -5.43 7.85
N SER A 438 -37.00 -6.19 8.43
CA SER A 438 -37.25 -7.56 8.87
C SER A 438 -38.24 -7.68 10.03
N LEU A 439 -38.55 -6.61 10.76
CA LEU A 439 -39.43 -6.65 11.93
C LEU A 439 -40.93 -6.70 11.53
N HIS A 440 -41.69 -7.60 12.16
CA HIS A 440 -43.14 -7.71 11.93
C HIS A 440 -43.90 -6.46 12.40
N LYS A 441 -44.89 -6.04 11.61
CA LYS A 441 -45.77 -4.93 11.99
C LYS A 441 -46.65 -5.35 13.17
N GLY A 442 -46.63 -4.58 14.25
CA GLY A 442 -47.46 -4.80 15.45
C GLY A 442 -46.73 -5.49 16.60
N TYR A 443 -45.49 -5.93 16.38
CA TYR A 443 -44.59 -6.48 17.40
C TYR A 443 -43.33 -5.62 17.51
N ASN A 444 -42.54 -5.84 18.56
CA ASN A 444 -41.24 -5.18 18.77
C ASN A 444 -41.31 -3.65 18.60
N SER A 445 -42.39 -3.01 19.07
CA SER A 445 -42.70 -1.60 18.78
C SER A 445 -41.62 -0.64 19.25
N ASP A 446 -41.03 -0.88 20.42
CA ASP A 446 -39.95 -0.06 20.96
C ASP A 446 -38.70 -0.15 20.08
N VAL A 447 -38.30 -1.36 19.68
CA VAL A 447 -37.18 -1.61 18.75
C VAL A 447 -37.42 -0.91 17.41
N ILE A 448 -38.62 -1.03 16.84
CA ILE A 448 -38.99 -0.36 15.58
C ILE A 448 -38.87 1.15 15.71
N ASN A 449 -39.32 1.72 16.83
CA ASN A 449 -39.27 3.16 17.05
C ASN A 449 -37.83 3.65 17.23
N ILE A 450 -37.00 2.91 17.96
CA ILE A 450 -35.56 3.21 18.13
C ILE A 450 -34.86 3.22 16.77
N LEU A 451 -34.96 2.12 16.00
CA LEU A 451 -34.31 2.02 14.68
C LEU A 451 -34.80 3.11 13.72
N LYS A 452 -36.11 3.38 13.70
CA LYS A 452 -36.67 4.45 12.86
C LYS A 452 -36.08 5.80 13.22
N ARG A 453 -35.88 6.07 14.52
CA ARG A 453 -35.35 7.35 14.99
C ARG A 453 -33.88 7.50 14.60
N VAL A 454 -33.06 6.49 14.88
CA VAL A 454 -31.64 6.47 14.51
C VAL A 454 -31.47 6.69 12.99
N VAL A 455 -32.21 5.96 12.15
CA VAL A 455 -32.13 6.15 10.68
C VAL A 455 -32.45 7.58 10.24
N MET A 456 -33.38 8.26 10.91
CA MET A 456 -33.72 9.64 10.59
C MET A 456 -32.64 10.63 11.05
N GLU A 457 -31.95 10.33 12.15
CA GLU A 457 -30.81 11.10 12.68
C GLU A 457 -29.58 10.91 11.76
N GLU A 458 -29.27 9.70 11.28
CA GLU A 458 -28.22 9.46 10.27
C GLU A 458 -28.48 10.23 8.95
N MET A 459 -29.75 10.30 8.50
CA MET A 459 -30.11 11.12 7.34
C MET A 459 -29.93 12.63 7.59
N LEU A 460 -30.16 13.07 8.83
CA LEU A 460 -29.88 14.44 9.26
C LEU A 460 -28.35 14.69 9.26
N HIS A 461 -27.54 13.76 9.76
CA HIS A 461 -26.08 13.87 9.77
C HIS A 461 -25.52 14.04 8.36
N MET A 462 -25.93 13.17 7.42
CA MET A 462 -25.54 13.27 6.01
C MET A 462 -25.90 14.63 5.41
N THR A 463 -27.08 15.18 5.77
CA THR A 463 -27.51 16.51 5.34
C THR A 463 -26.63 17.63 5.91
N LEU A 464 -26.24 17.54 7.18
CA LEU A 464 -25.36 18.51 7.83
C LEU A 464 -23.95 18.47 7.24
N VAL A 465 -23.40 17.28 6.98
CA VAL A 465 -22.11 17.11 6.29
C VAL A 465 -22.14 17.76 4.90
N ALA A 466 -23.22 17.54 4.13
CA ALA A 466 -23.41 18.16 2.84
C ALA A 466 -23.47 19.70 2.92
N ASN A 467 -24.15 20.25 3.94
CA ASN A 467 -24.18 21.69 4.19
C ASN A 467 -22.78 22.24 4.53
N ILE A 468 -21.98 21.54 5.35
CA ILE A 468 -20.59 21.93 5.63
C ILE A 468 -19.78 21.93 4.33
N LEU A 469 -19.82 20.84 3.56
CA LEU A 469 -19.04 20.71 2.33
C LEU A 469 -19.39 21.77 1.28
N SER A 470 -20.68 22.04 1.08
CA SER A 470 -21.14 23.09 0.16
C SER A 470 -20.75 24.51 0.62
N SER A 471 -20.73 24.77 1.92
CA SER A 471 -20.36 26.09 2.48
C SER A 471 -18.92 26.49 2.19
N ILE A 472 -18.02 25.52 2.02
CA ILE A 472 -16.59 25.72 1.72
C ILE A 472 -16.24 25.43 0.25
N CYS A 473 -17.21 25.65 -0.63
CA CYS A 473 -17.08 25.50 -2.09
C CYS A 473 -16.82 24.07 -2.59
N GLY A 474 -17.13 23.04 -1.79
CA GLY A 474 -17.13 21.65 -2.23
C GLY A 474 -18.47 21.23 -2.84
N SER A 475 -18.49 20.04 -3.45
CA SER A 475 -19.69 19.47 -4.09
C SER A 475 -19.92 18.04 -3.62
N PRO A 476 -20.93 17.77 -2.76
CA PRO A 476 -21.25 16.43 -2.29
C PRO A 476 -21.58 15.46 -3.44
N SER A 477 -21.00 14.26 -3.42
CA SER A 477 -21.18 13.24 -4.47
C SER A 477 -21.99 12.05 -3.95
N LEU A 478 -23.12 11.74 -4.60
CA LEU A 478 -24.04 10.65 -4.26
C LEU A 478 -24.67 9.97 -5.50
N ASN A 479 -24.10 10.18 -6.69
CA ASN A 479 -24.71 9.76 -7.96
C ASN A 479 -23.84 8.83 -8.80
N ASN A 480 -22.81 8.23 -8.23
CA ASN A 480 -21.92 7.30 -8.94
C ASN A 480 -21.62 6.06 -8.10
N SER A 481 -21.38 4.92 -8.74
CA SER A 481 -21.14 3.66 -8.05
C SER A 481 -19.80 3.54 -7.30
N ALA A 482 -18.90 4.52 -7.40
CA ALA A 482 -17.61 4.51 -6.69
C ALA A 482 -17.73 5.03 -5.24
N VAL A 483 -18.72 5.88 -4.96
CA VAL A 483 -18.94 6.48 -3.62
C VAL A 483 -20.10 5.81 -2.86
N ILE A 484 -20.93 5.01 -3.52
CA ILE A 484 -22.06 4.33 -2.88
C ILE A 484 -21.61 2.95 -2.37
N PRO A 485 -21.79 2.64 -1.06
CA PRO A 485 -21.30 1.42 -0.46
C PRO A 485 -21.96 0.17 -1.05
N ARG A 486 -21.19 -0.92 -1.17
CA ARG A 486 -21.67 -2.25 -1.56
C ARG A 486 -21.51 -3.20 -0.39
N TYR A 487 -22.59 -3.85 0.02
CA TYR A 487 -22.56 -4.70 1.20
C TYR A 487 -22.26 -6.17 0.85
N PRO A 488 -21.50 -6.90 1.68
CA PRO A 488 -20.87 -6.42 2.91
C PRO A 488 -19.71 -5.45 2.65
N THR A 489 -19.53 -4.47 3.52
CA THR A 489 -18.50 -3.42 3.42
C THR A 489 -17.75 -3.24 4.73
N THR A 490 -16.62 -2.54 4.70
CA THR A 490 -16.02 -1.90 5.88
C THR A 490 -16.47 -0.44 5.97
N MET A 491 -16.31 0.18 7.14
CA MET A 491 -16.58 1.59 7.34
C MET A 491 -15.60 2.48 6.55
N PRO A 492 -16.08 3.54 5.86
CA PRO A 492 -15.22 4.55 5.24
C PRO A 492 -14.30 5.26 6.24
N GLY A 493 -13.21 5.87 5.74
CA GLY A 493 -12.35 6.71 6.57
C GLY A 493 -11.51 5.97 7.62
N ASN A 494 -11.37 4.64 7.48
CA ASN A 494 -10.64 3.78 8.42
C ASN A 494 -11.24 3.78 9.85
N VAL A 495 -12.50 4.17 9.97
CA VAL A 495 -13.30 3.99 11.19
C VAL A 495 -13.50 2.49 11.41
N HIS A 496 -13.31 1.97 12.62
CA HIS A 496 -13.39 0.53 12.97
C HIS A 496 -12.97 -0.44 11.84
N PRO A 497 -11.68 -0.50 11.45
CA PRO A 497 -11.25 -1.19 10.21
C PRO A 497 -11.53 -2.70 10.19
N ASP A 498 -11.63 -3.33 11.35
CA ASP A 498 -11.93 -4.75 11.50
C ASP A 498 -13.44 -5.05 11.48
N LEU A 499 -14.30 -4.02 11.49
CA LEU A 499 -15.75 -4.18 11.50
C LEU A 499 -16.29 -4.37 10.07
N THR A 500 -16.80 -5.57 9.81
CA THR A 500 -17.55 -5.85 8.58
C THR A 500 -19.03 -5.56 8.78
N ILE A 501 -19.57 -4.65 7.98
CA ILE A 501 -20.98 -4.28 7.97
C ILE A 501 -21.70 -5.08 6.91
N SER A 502 -22.74 -5.80 7.34
CA SER A 502 -23.57 -6.65 6.48
C SER A 502 -25.04 -6.25 6.57
N LEU A 503 -25.79 -6.49 5.50
CA LEU A 503 -27.25 -6.36 5.49
C LEU A 503 -27.85 -7.64 6.06
N GLN A 504 -28.54 -7.55 7.20
CA GLN A 504 -29.05 -8.71 7.93
C GLN A 504 -30.44 -8.43 8.50
N LYS A 505 -31.19 -9.51 8.79
CA LYS A 505 -32.39 -9.43 9.62
C LYS A 505 -32.02 -8.97 11.04
N PHE A 506 -32.98 -8.35 11.72
CA PHE A 506 -32.79 -7.95 13.11
C PHE A 506 -32.52 -9.16 14.00
N SER A 507 -31.53 -9.03 14.88
CA SER A 507 -31.25 -9.93 15.99
C SER A 507 -30.52 -9.16 17.08
N LEU A 508 -30.59 -9.62 18.33
CA LEU A 508 -29.81 -9.00 19.40
C LEU A 508 -28.30 -9.06 19.12
N GLY A 509 -27.82 -10.18 18.56
CA GLY A 509 -26.42 -10.31 18.15
C GLY A 509 -26.01 -9.29 17.08
N LEU A 510 -26.87 -8.97 16.10
CA LEU A 510 -26.58 -7.90 15.13
C LEU A 510 -26.41 -6.53 15.82
N VAL A 511 -27.26 -6.24 16.81
CA VAL A 511 -27.18 -4.97 17.55
C VAL A 511 -25.89 -4.93 18.39
N GLU A 512 -25.59 -6.00 19.10
CA GLU A 512 -24.42 -6.09 20.00
C GLU A 512 -23.09 -6.13 19.23
N ASP A 513 -23.00 -6.94 18.19
CA ASP A 513 -21.75 -7.20 17.47
C ASP A 513 -21.44 -6.16 16.40
N VAL A 514 -22.44 -5.41 15.92
CA VAL A 514 -22.31 -4.46 14.81
C VAL A 514 -22.80 -3.07 15.19
N PHE A 515 -24.07 -2.89 15.57
CA PHE A 515 -24.63 -1.52 15.74
C PHE A 515 -24.00 -0.79 16.93
N LEU A 516 -23.77 -1.47 18.06
CA LEU A 516 -23.04 -0.89 19.19
C LEU A 516 -21.60 -0.52 18.85
N LYS A 517 -20.95 -1.28 17.96
CA LYS A 517 -19.58 -0.99 17.52
C LYS A 517 -19.51 0.15 16.51
N ILE A 518 -20.57 0.37 15.73
CA ILE A 518 -20.66 1.54 14.84
C ILE A 518 -20.72 2.82 15.67
N GLU A 519 -21.55 2.82 16.72
CA GLU A 519 -21.81 3.99 17.57
C GLU A 519 -20.92 4.05 18.82
N GLU A 520 -19.85 3.25 18.87
CA GLU A 520 -19.02 3.12 20.07
C GLU A 520 -18.35 4.47 20.41
N PRO A 521 -18.51 4.99 21.64
CA PRO A 521 -17.97 6.29 21.99
C PRO A 521 -16.44 6.27 22.12
N ASP A 522 -15.80 7.41 21.83
CA ASP A 522 -14.35 7.58 21.98
C ASP A 522 -13.91 7.55 23.46
N ASP A 523 -13.16 6.53 23.86
CA ASP A 523 -12.54 6.38 25.19
C ASP A 523 -11.38 7.39 25.45
N SER A 524 -10.99 8.21 24.48
CA SER A 524 -9.82 9.11 24.56
C SER A 524 -10.06 10.48 25.21
N LEU A 525 -11.28 10.78 25.69
CA LEU A 525 -11.53 11.95 26.54
C LEU A 525 -11.18 11.63 28.00
N PRO A 526 -10.40 12.49 28.70
CA PRO A 526 -9.71 12.11 29.92
C PRO A 526 -10.63 11.55 31.00
N LEU A 527 -10.26 10.37 31.50
CA LEU A 527 -10.78 9.70 32.70
C LEU A 527 -10.57 10.59 33.94
N THR A 528 -11.45 11.57 34.10
CA THR A 528 -11.84 12.05 35.42
C THR A 528 -13.35 11.89 35.54
N PHE A 529 -13.75 10.80 36.19
CA PHE A 529 -15.07 10.68 36.81
C PHE A 529 -15.29 11.91 37.71
N ARG A 530 -16.16 12.84 37.28
CA ARG A 530 -17.03 13.71 38.10
C ARG A 530 -17.54 14.88 37.28
N GLN A 531 -18.86 14.91 37.07
CA GLN A 531 -19.64 16.01 36.50
C GLN A 531 -18.95 17.38 36.57
N THR A 532 -18.95 18.09 35.44
CA THR A 532 -19.00 19.55 35.47
C THR A 532 -19.95 20.00 34.36
N VAL A 533 -21.21 20.26 34.71
CA VAL A 533 -22.04 21.16 33.90
C VAL A 533 -21.45 22.55 34.12
N LEU A 534 -20.73 23.08 33.13
CA LEU A 534 -20.30 24.46 33.09
C LEU A 534 -20.82 25.11 31.81
N TYR A 535 -21.75 26.05 31.96
CA TYR A 535 -21.81 27.18 31.04
C TYR A 535 -20.62 28.07 31.38
N THR A 536 -19.55 28.03 30.58
CA THR A 536 -18.52 29.06 30.62
C THR A 536 -18.07 29.42 29.21
N ASN A 537 -18.22 30.70 28.88
CA ASN A 537 -17.52 31.35 27.80
C ASN A 537 -16.05 31.46 28.19
N GLU A 538 -15.17 30.56 27.76
CA GLU A 538 -13.75 30.86 27.57
C GLU A 538 -13.00 29.73 26.85
N SER A 539 -12.20 30.14 25.89
CA SER A 539 -11.25 29.38 25.08
C SER A 539 -10.16 28.73 25.92
N THR A 540 -9.93 27.43 25.76
CA THR A 540 -8.62 26.82 26.05
C THR A 540 -8.20 25.84 24.97
N GLU A 541 -6.96 26.03 24.54
CA GLU A 541 -6.19 25.23 23.59
C GLU A 541 -5.74 23.88 24.21
N ASP A 542 -5.56 22.90 23.33
CA ASP A 542 -4.63 21.78 23.42
C ASP A 542 -4.64 20.88 24.67
N ALA A 543 -5.46 19.82 24.61
CA ALA A 543 -5.27 18.60 25.40
C ALA A 543 -5.28 17.37 24.48
N GLU A 544 -4.08 16.94 24.09
CA GLU A 544 -3.81 15.70 23.35
C GLU A 544 -3.78 14.52 24.35
N TYR A 545 -4.84 13.70 24.39
CA TYR A 545 -4.89 12.49 25.21
C TYR A 545 -4.94 11.24 24.32
N LEU A 546 -4.01 10.32 24.63
CA LEU A 546 -3.79 9.03 24.00
C LEU A 546 -4.58 7.93 24.71
N HIS A 547 -5.26 7.05 23.97
CA HIS A 547 -5.50 5.65 24.35
C HIS A 547 -5.58 4.73 23.10
N PRO A 548 -5.34 3.41 23.26
CA PRO A 548 -5.14 2.47 22.15
C PRO A 548 -6.45 1.88 21.63
N ASN A 549 -6.53 1.73 20.30
CA ASN A 549 -7.38 0.77 19.57
C ASN A 549 -8.83 1.12 19.13
N TYR A 550 -9.28 2.38 19.05
CA TYR A 550 -10.56 2.64 18.35
C TYR A 550 -10.50 3.91 17.48
N ASN A 551 -10.65 3.74 16.17
CA ASN A 551 -10.95 4.81 15.23
C ASN A 551 -12.49 4.95 15.21
N THR A 552 -13.05 5.73 16.12
CA THR A 552 -14.51 5.96 16.20
C THR A 552 -14.97 7.02 15.18
N ILE A 553 -16.28 7.17 15.02
CA ILE A 553 -16.87 8.20 14.15
C ILE A 553 -16.49 9.59 14.68
N GLY A 554 -16.63 9.82 15.98
CA GLY A 554 -16.27 11.04 16.68
C GLY A 554 -14.79 11.40 16.51
N GLN A 555 -13.90 10.41 16.60
CA GLN A 555 -12.48 10.63 16.36
C GLN A 555 -12.20 11.04 14.90
N PHE A 556 -12.86 10.42 13.93
CA PHE A 556 -12.76 10.81 12.52
C PHE A 556 -13.18 12.27 12.31
N TYR A 557 -14.35 12.65 12.82
CA TYR A 557 -14.87 14.02 12.73
C TYR A 557 -13.93 15.03 13.40
N TYR A 558 -13.42 14.72 14.59
CA TYR A 558 -12.53 15.64 15.30
C TYR A 558 -11.16 15.77 14.61
N GLN A 559 -10.50 14.65 14.29
CA GLN A 559 -9.12 14.63 13.81
C GLN A 559 -9.01 15.11 12.36
N ASN A 560 -9.91 14.66 11.48
CA ASN A 560 -9.80 14.90 10.04
C ASN A 560 -10.64 16.10 9.59
N VAL A 561 -11.85 16.29 10.14
CA VAL A 561 -12.76 17.35 9.70
C VAL A 561 -12.54 18.63 10.51
N TRP A 562 -12.73 18.59 11.83
CA TRP A 562 -12.70 19.79 12.67
C TRP A 562 -11.34 20.47 12.72
N LYS A 563 -10.25 19.71 12.97
CA LYS A 563 -8.89 20.29 12.98
C LYS A 563 -8.53 20.95 11.65
N SER A 564 -8.91 20.33 10.54
CA SER A 564 -8.71 20.86 9.19
C SER A 564 -9.51 22.13 8.93
N LEU A 565 -10.80 22.17 9.33
CA LEU A 565 -11.64 23.37 9.27
C LEU A 565 -11.03 24.52 10.07
N LYS A 566 -10.67 24.29 11.33
CA LYS A 566 -10.08 25.30 12.21
C LYS A 566 -8.76 25.85 11.64
N TYR A 567 -7.92 24.96 11.10
CA TYR A 567 -6.66 25.36 10.49
C TYR A 567 -6.87 26.21 9.23
N LEU A 568 -7.74 25.77 8.32
CA LEU A 568 -8.00 26.48 7.07
C LEU A 568 -8.71 27.82 7.30
N ASP A 569 -9.60 27.91 8.28
CA ASP A 569 -10.28 29.17 8.66
C ASP A 569 -9.28 30.20 9.20
N SER A 570 -8.23 29.75 9.91
CA SER A 570 -7.17 30.63 10.41
C SER A 570 -6.17 31.11 9.34
N THR A 571 -6.16 30.48 8.16
CA THR A 571 -5.13 30.70 7.13
C THR A 571 -5.66 31.18 5.77
N LYS A 572 -6.93 30.92 5.44
CA LYS A 572 -7.61 31.54 4.28
C LYS A 572 -8.31 32.84 4.68
N ASP A 573 -8.35 33.80 3.75
CA ASP A 573 -9.07 35.06 3.95
C ASP A 573 -10.60 34.87 4.10
N ASP A 574 -11.19 33.92 3.37
CA ASP A 574 -12.61 33.55 3.48
C ASP A 574 -12.81 32.08 3.10
N LEU A 575 -12.82 31.20 4.11
CA LEU A 575 -13.05 29.76 3.91
C LEU A 575 -14.50 29.45 3.50
N PHE A 576 -15.46 30.27 3.97
CA PHE A 576 -16.90 30.05 3.80
C PHE A 576 -17.49 30.89 2.66
N ALA A 577 -16.68 31.26 1.66
CA ALA A 577 -17.08 32.13 0.55
C ALA A 577 -18.26 31.59 -0.29
N CYS A 578 -18.54 30.29 -0.23
CA CYS A 578 -19.67 29.66 -0.93
C CYS A 578 -20.88 29.40 -0.01
N ALA A 579 -20.84 29.83 1.24
CA ALA A 579 -21.95 29.68 2.15
C ALA A 579 -23.17 30.49 1.67
N ASP A 580 -24.25 29.77 1.35
CA ASP A 580 -25.52 30.35 0.92
C ASP A 580 -26.67 29.53 1.51
N ALA A 581 -27.40 30.12 2.45
CA ALA A 581 -28.55 29.49 3.08
C ALA A 581 -29.66 29.11 2.09
N ASN A 582 -29.71 29.72 0.89
CA ASN A 582 -30.66 29.39 -0.18
C ASN A 582 -30.16 28.29 -1.12
N LYS A 583 -29.03 27.65 -0.80
CA LYS A 583 -28.50 26.47 -1.52
C LYS A 583 -28.27 25.29 -0.59
N GLN A 584 -28.63 25.43 0.68
CA GLN A 584 -28.46 24.43 1.72
C GLN A 584 -29.81 23.94 2.23
N VAL A 585 -29.86 22.69 2.69
CA VAL A 585 -31.07 22.12 3.28
C VAL A 585 -31.19 22.62 4.72
N THR A 586 -32.34 23.18 5.06
CA THR A 586 -32.62 23.76 6.39
C THR A 586 -33.96 23.29 6.92
N GLU A 587 -34.29 23.63 8.17
CA GLU A 587 -35.56 23.29 8.83
C GLU A 587 -36.82 23.56 8.01
N LYS A 588 -36.80 24.56 7.12
CA LYS A 588 -37.93 24.93 6.25
C LYS A 588 -38.35 23.80 5.31
N HIS A 589 -37.40 22.93 4.99
CA HIS A 589 -37.57 21.86 4.01
C HIS A 589 -37.67 20.48 4.69
N TRP A 590 -37.57 20.42 6.02
CA TRP A 590 -37.51 19.19 6.80
C TRP A 590 -38.82 18.93 7.55
N TYR A 591 -39.68 18.08 7.00
CA TYR A 591 -41.02 17.79 7.54
C TYR A 591 -41.07 16.65 8.58
N SER A 592 -39.93 16.32 9.18
CA SER A 592 -39.85 15.28 10.21
C SER A 592 -40.34 15.78 11.57
N HIS A 593 -40.95 14.88 12.36
CA HIS A 593 -41.31 15.12 13.76
C HIS A 593 -40.13 14.90 14.74
N VAL A 594 -38.92 14.69 14.23
CA VAL A 594 -37.70 14.65 15.04
C VAL A 594 -37.41 16.04 15.60
N VAL A 595 -36.91 16.09 16.85
CA VAL A 595 -36.65 17.33 17.59
C VAL A 595 -35.62 18.19 16.84
N ASP A 596 -34.56 17.54 16.34
CA ASP A 596 -33.48 18.20 15.60
C ASP A 596 -33.76 18.29 14.10
N LYS A 597 -33.31 19.41 13.53
CA LYS A 597 -33.55 19.78 12.13
C LYS A 597 -32.25 20.27 11.49
N PRO A 598 -32.07 20.08 10.17
CA PRO A 598 -30.91 20.59 9.48
C PRO A 598 -30.91 22.13 9.49
N PHE A 599 -29.73 22.71 9.44
CA PHE A 599 -29.55 24.16 9.45
C PHE A 599 -28.43 24.57 8.50
N ALA A 600 -28.47 25.83 8.07
CA ALA A 600 -27.45 26.37 7.18
C ALA A 600 -26.14 26.57 7.95
N VAL A 601 -25.03 26.15 7.35
CA VAL A 601 -23.67 26.35 7.81
C VAL A 601 -23.10 27.57 7.08
N MET A 602 -22.92 28.66 7.82
CA MET A 602 -22.48 29.94 7.26
C MET A 602 -21.08 30.36 7.69
N ASN A 603 -20.52 29.70 8.70
CA ASN A 603 -19.22 30.02 9.29
C ASN A 603 -18.69 28.85 10.12
N LEU A 604 -17.48 29.01 10.68
CA LEU A 604 -16.81 27.99 11.49
C LEU A 604 -17.64 27.58 12.73
N SER A 605 -18.38 28.50 13.36
CA SER A 605 -19.22 28.19 14.53
C SER A 605 -20.40 27.31 14.16
N ASP A 606 -21.04 27.55 13.01
CA ASP A 606 -22.12 26.68 12.51
C ASP A 606 -21.59 25.30 12.13
N ALA A 607 -20.39 25.25 11.52
CA ALA A 607 -19.74 23.98 11.17
C ALA A 607 -19.40 23.16 12.42
N TRP A 608 -18.87 23.81 13.48
CA TRP A 608 -18.66 23.16 14.78
C TRP A 608 -19.97 22.62 15.36
N ARG A 609 -21.04 23.43 15.34
CA ARG A 609 -22.36 23.00 15.85
C ARG A 609 -22.89 21.78 15.11
N ALA A 610 -22.67 21.71 13.79
CA ALA A 610 -23.08 20.58 12.98
C ALA A 610 -22.30 19.32 13.33
N ILE A 611 -20.96 19.42 13.44
CA ILE A 611 -20.09 18.31 13.85
C ILE A 611 -20.48 17.82 15.25
N GLN A 612 -20.67 18.73 16.20
CA GLN A 612 -21.04 18.40 17.57
C GLN A 612 -22.37 17.64 17.62
N LEU A 613 -23.39 18.10 16.88
CA LEU A 613 -24.68 17.42 16.82
C LEU A 613 -24.55 15.99 16.27
N ILE A 614 -23.80 15.80 15.19
CA ILE A 614 -23.54 14.47 14.58
C ILE A 614 -22.89 13.54 15.61
N THR A 615 -21.82 13.99 16.25
CA THR A 615 -21.07 13.16 17.20
C THR A 615 -21.86 12.88 18.49
N GLU A 616 -22.64 13.85 18.97
CA GLU A 616 -23.45 13.68 20.19
C GLU A 616 -24.64 12.74 19.97
N GLN A 617 -25.29 12.79 18.79
CA GLN A 617 -26.40 11.90 18.49
C GLN A 617 -25.94 10.45 18.30
N GLY A 618 -24.80 10.21 17.63
CA GLY A 618 -24.22 8.87 17.50
C GLY A 618 -23.68 8.31 18.81
N GLU A 619 -22.57 8.87 19.28
CA GLU A 619 -21.77 8.33 20.39
C GLU A 619 -22.23 8.83 21.77
N GLY A 620 -22.95 9.95 21.83
CA GLY A 620 -23.21 10.68 23.07
C GLY A 620 -22.16 11.76 23.33
N SER A 621 -22.43 12.65 24.29
CA SER A 621 -21.49 13.74 24.63
C SER A 621 -20.24 13.24 25.39
N SER A 622 -20.27 12.01 25.91
CA SER A 622 -19.10 11.24 26.36
C SER A 622 -19.50 9.77 26.59
N PRO A 623 -18.54 8.82 26.74
CA PRO A 623 -18.83 7.45 27.19
C PRO A 623 -19.58 7.36 28.52
N THR A 624 -19.68 8.44 29.29
CA THR A 624 -20.36 8.49 30.59
C THR A 624 -21.61 9.38 30.60
N GLN A 625 -21.94 10.02 29.48
CA GLN A 625 -23.08 10.90 29.34
C GLN A 625 -24.00 10.37 28.24
N PRO A 626 -25.08 9.66 28.61
CA PRO A 626 -25.92 8.95 27.66
C PRO A 626 -26.85 9.85 26.85
N TYR A 627 -26.93 11.12 27.23
CA TYR A 627 -27.78 12.11 26.58
C TYR A 627 -26.96 13.13 25.78
N ASP A 628 -27.51 13.55 24.66
CA ASP A 628 -27.03 14.68 23.87
C ASP A 628 -27.32 16.03 24.56
N SER A 629 -26.90 17.13 23.93
CA SER A 629 -27.13 18.49 24.42
C SER A 629 -28.61 18.91 24.53
N GLN A 630 -29.54 18.16 23.92
CA GLN A 630 -30.98 18.38 24.01
C GLN A 630 -31.66 17.48 25.06
N GLY A 631 -30.91 16.60 25.72
CA GLY A 631 -31.43 15.68 26.73
C GLY A 631 -32.04 14.42 26.13
N GLU A 632 -31.74 14.09 24.87
CA GLU A 632 -32.18 12.89 24.18
C GLU A 632 -31.07 11.83 24.19
N LEU A 633 -31.46 10.55 24.23
CA LEU A 633 -30.50 9.45 24.34
C LEU A 633 -29.72 9.28 23.02
N SER A 634 -28.41 9.05 23.06
CA SER A 634 -27.59 8.79 21.85
C SER A 634 -27.86 7.41 21.23
N HIS A 635 -27.39 7.18 19.99
CA HIS A 635 -27.60 5.95 19.25
C HIS A 635 -27.01 4.75 20.01
N TYR A 636 -25.77 4.87 20.50
CA TYR A 636 -25.13 3.84 21.32
C TYR A 636 -26.02 3.39 22.48
N TYR A 637 -26.52 4.35 23.26
CA TYR A 637 -27.32 4.04 24.44
C TYR A 637 -28.72 3.54 24.10
N ARG A 638 -29.32 3.97 22.99
CA ARG A 638 -30.58 3.39 22.50
C ARG A 638 -30.42 1.95 22.03
N PHE A 639 -29.32 1.63 21.38
CA PHE A 639 -28.98 0.23 21.06
C PHE A 639 -28.71 -0.59 22.32
N MET A 640 -28.11 0.00 23.35
CA MET A 640 -27.96 -0.65 24.65
C MET A 640 -29.31 -0.93 25.32
N GLU A 641 -30.30 -0.04 25.24
CA GLU A 641 -31.66 -0.30 25.76
C GLU A 641 -32.30 -1.55 25.12
N ILE A 642 -32.01 -1.79 23.83
CA ILE A 642 -32.46 -3.00 23.12
C ILE A 642 -31.77 -4.24 23.65
N VAL A 643 -30.44 -4.23 23.77
CA VAL A 643 -29.64 -5.38 24.23
C VAL A 643 -29.96 -5.72 25.70
N MET A 644 -30.05 -4.70 26.55
CA MET A 644 -30.36 -4.86 27.97
C MET A 644 -31.84 -5.18 28.22
N GLY A 645 -32.72 -4.87 27.27
CA GLY A 645 -34.16 -5.15 27.35
C GLY A 645 -34.94 -4.24 28.31
N TYR A 646 -34.34 -3.12 28.74
CA TYR A 646 -34.92 -2.13 29.64
C TYR A 646 -34.44 -0.73 29.25
N LYS A 647 -35.32 0.27 29.40
CA LYS A 647 -34.95 1.68 29.20
C LYS A 647 -33.98 2.17 30.27
N LEU A 648 -33.11 3.10 29.88
CA LEU A 648 -32.16 3.75 30.78
C LEU A 648 -32.89 4.77 31.67
N VAL A 649 -32.63 4.71 32.99
CA VAL A 649 -33.21 5.63 33.97
C VAL A 649 -32.12 6.26 34.81
N LEU A 650 -32.24 7.57 35.03
CA LEU A 650 -31.47 8.30 36.03
C LEU A 650 -31.98 7.92 37.43
N HIS A 651 -31.12 7.36 38.27
CA HIS A 651 -31.48 7.07 39.65
C HIS A 651 -31.06 8.23 40.55
N GLU A 652 -32.02 9.08 40.93
CA GLU A 652 -31.79 10.03 42.02
C GLU A 652 -31.68 9.25 43.34
N PRO A 653 -30.61 9.45 44.13
CA PRO A 653 -30.46 8.73 45.39
C PRO A 653 -31.62 9.08 46.33
N THR A 654 -32.45 8.09 46.65
CA THR A 654 -33.52 8.24 47.65
C THR A 654 -32.92 8.44 49.05
N MET A 655 -33.20 9.58 49.67
CA MET A 655 -32.70 10.00 50.98
C MET A 655 -33.18 9.17 52.19
N GLU A 656 -33.68 7.94 52.01
CA GLU A 656 -34.36 7.20 53.08
C GLU A 656 -33.64 5.95 53.59
N LYS A 657 -32.44 5.60 53.12
CA LYS A 657 -31.72 4.41 53.64
C LYS A 657 -30.24 4.56 54.00
N PHE A 658 -29.68 5.77 53.99
CA PHE A 658 -28.33 6.02 54.54
C PHE A 658 -28.41 6.71 55.91
N VAL A 659 -28.97 6.02 56.91
CA VAL A 659 -28.76 6.41 58.32
C VAL A 659 -28.18 5.22 59.06
N LYS A 660 -26.84 5.26 59.13
CA LYS A 660 -25.88 4.61 60.05
C LYS A 660 -24.88 3.71 59.33
N GLU A 661 -23.80 4.33 58.84
CA GLU A 661 -22.46 4.18 59.44
C GLU A 661 -21.45 5.02 58.64
N ASP A 662 -20.76 5.90 59.36
CA ASP A 662 -19.56 6.69 59.03
C ASP A 662 -19.26 7.01 57.55
N MET A 663 -19.59 8.23 57.13
CA MET A 663 -18.67 9.17 56.47
C MET A 663 -19.37 10.53 56.24
N GLY A 664 -18.64 11.62 56.46
CA GLY A 664 -19.17 12.99 56.49
C GLY A 664 -19.57 13.57 55.12
N ASP A 665 -20.35 14.66 55.23
CA ASP A 665 -20.77 15.65 54.22
C ASP A 665 -22.02 15.32 53.36
N THR A 666 -23.18 15.83 53.79
CA THR A 666 -24.49 15.78 53.11
C THR A 666 -24.76 17.00 52.21
N CYS A 667 -25.20 16.79 50.95
CA CYS A 667 -25.61 17.83 49.97
C CYS A 667 -26.95 18.51 50.44
N HIS A 668 -27.00 19.84 50.61
CA HIS A 668 -28.23 20.62 50.85
C HIS A 668 -28.68 21.34 49.56
N HIS A 669 -29.92 21.12 49.12
CA HIS A 669 -30.52 21.81 47.96
C HIS A 669 -31.21 23.12 48.38
N SER A 670 -30.96 24.22 47.67
CA SER A 670 -31.89 25.37 47.63
C SER A 670 -32.20 25.76 46.19
N TYR A 671 -33.37 25.35 45.69
CA TYR A 671 -33.98 25.92 44.50
C TYR A 671 -34.43 27.35 44.82
N SER A 672 -33.88 28.36 44.13
CA SER A 672 -34.49 29.69 44.08
C SER A 672 -34.94 30.01 42.66
N LYS A 673 -36.24 29.83 42.43
CA LYS A 673 -36.97 30.56 41.39
C LYS A 673 -36.93 32.05 41.76
N ASN A 674 -36.32 32.91 40.95
CA ASN A 674 -36.94 34.18 40.51
C ASN A 674 -36.06 34.98 39.55
N VAL A 675 -36.70 35.36 38.46
CA VAL A 675 -36.28 36.31 37.44
C VAL A 675 -36.48 37.76 37.95
N ASN A 676 -35.66 38.69 37.44
CA ASN A 676 -35.75 40.17 37.50
C ASN A 676 -35.14 40.92 38.69
N LYS A 677 -34.01 41.62 38.45
CA LYS A 677 -33.89 43.10 38.55
C LYS A 677 -32.53 43.61 38.07
N ARG A 678 -32.57 44.67 37.24
CA ARG A 678 -31.49 45.63 37.00
C ARG A 678 -31.03 46.25 38.33
N SER A 679 -29.73 46.23 38.62
CA SER A 679 -29.06 47.29 39.39
C SER A 679 -27.54 47.19 39.29
N THR A 680 -26.97 48.28 38.79
CA THR A 680 -25.60 48.80 38.93
C THR A 680 -24.74 48.22 40.06
N CYS A 681 -23.52 47.78 39.72
CA CYS A 681 -22.40 47.69 40.65
C CYS A 681 -21.23 48.52 40.10
N ARG A 682 -20.74 49.46 40.93
CA ARG A 682 -19.47 50.18 40.78
C ARG A 682 -18.41 49.43 41.58
N ASP A 683 -17.19 49.48 41.07
CA ASP A 683 -15.86 49.24 41.65
C ASP A 683 -15.75 48.51 43.02
N ASP A 684 -14.95 47.43 42.99
CA ASP A 684 -14.16 46.81 44.07
C ASP A 684 -14.76 45.78 45.07
N ASP A 685 -15.97 45.22 44.88
CA ASP A 685 -16.50 44.24 45.89
C ASP A 685 -17.24 42.98 45.35
N CYS A 686 -16.96 42.52 44.12
CA CYS A 686 -17.51 41.27 43.57
C CYS A 686 -16.53 40.08 43.57
N GLN A 687 -15.83 39.84 44.69
CA GLN A 687 -15.07 38.60 44.92
C GLN A 687 -15.70 37.77 46.04
N ARG A 688 -16.76 37.03 45.72
CA ARG A 688 -17.15 35.75 46.36
C ARG A 688 -18.38 35.20 45.65
N ILE A 689 -18.16 34.38 44.63
CA ILE A 689 -19.14 33.37 44.24
C ILE A 689 -18.66 32.07 44.87
N GLU A 690 -19.45 31.60 45.82
CA GLU A 690 -19.20 30.41 46.63
C GLU A 690 -19.13 29.16 45.75
N SER A 691 -18.15 28.31 46.06
CA SER A 691 -17.88 27.02 45.45
C SER A 691 -19.12 26.10 45.44
N ILE A 692 -19.64 25.79 44.25
CA ILE A 692 -20.66 24.75 44.05
C ILE A 692 -19.96 23.38 44.23
N LYS A 693 -20.38 22.61 45.23
CA LYS A 693 -19.90 21.23 45.49
C LYS A 693 -20.56 20.25 44.51
N LYS A 694 -19.74 19.39 43.88
CA LYS A 694 -20.11 18.30 42.94
C LYS A 694 -20.86 17.15 43.67
N CYS A 695 -21.94 16.60 43.11
CA CYS A 695 -22.56 15.33 43.55
C CYS A 695 -22.66 14.38 42.31
N ASP A 696 -22.30 13.09 42.44
CA ASP A 696 -22.27 12.08 41.35
C ASP A 696 -23.66 11.42 41.14
N VAL A 697 -24.14 11.23 39.89
CA VAL A 697 -25.48 10.65 39.59
C VAL A 697 -25.36 9.37 38.72
N PRO A 698 -25.85 8.20 39.16
CA PRO A 698 -25.75 6.95 38.42
C PRO A 698 -26.95 6.68 37.48
N PHE A 699 -26.68 6.05 36.33
CA PHE A 699 -27.69 5.57 35.37
C PHE A 699 -27.81 4.04 35.40
N TYR A 700 -29.03 3.50 35.31
CA TYR A 700 -29.28 2.05 35.27
C TYR A 700 -30.35 1.69 34.24
N PHE A 701 -30.17 0.57 33.53
CA PHE A 701 -31.18 -0.02 32.65
C PHE A 701 -32.27 -0.75 33.46
N THR A 702 -33.04 0.02 34.23
CA THR A 702 -34.11 -0.49 35.12
C THR A 702 -35.46 0.16 34.82
N GLY A 703 -35.58 0.87 33.71
CA GLY A 703 -36.81 1.56 33.30
C GLY A 703 -37.88 0.63 32.75
N GLU A 704 -38.74 1.17 31.90
CA GLU A 704 -39.73 0.36 31.19
C GLU A 704 -39.05 -0.74 30.38
N ARG A 705 -39.67 -1.92 30.36
CA ARG A 705 -39.14 -3.06 29.59
C ARG A 705 -39.18 -2.75 28.10
N VAL A 706 -38.12 -3.11 27.38
CA VAL A 706 -38.01 -3.10 25.91
C VAL A 706 -38.10 -4.56 25.43
N PRO A 707 -39.31 -5.10 25.21
CA PRO A 707 -39.46 -6.50 24.87
C PRO A 707 -39.01 -6.79 23.43
N PHE A 708 -38.24 -7.87 23.26
CA PHE A 708 -37.90 -8.43 21.97
C PHE A 708 -38.51 -9.83 21.78
N TYR A 709 -39.25 -10.02 20.70
CA TYR A 709 -39.87 -11.26 20.27
C TYR A 709 -39.18 -11.77 19.01
N GLU A 710 -38.25 -12.71 19.17
CA GLU A 710 -37.42 -13.23 18.08
C GLU A 710 -38.22 -13.94 16.98
N ASN A 711 -39.32 -14.60 17.33
CA ASN A 711 -40.23 -15.26 16.38
C ASN A 711 -41.01 -14.25 15.51
N GLU A 712 -40.97 -12.96 15.83
CA GLU A 712 -41.67 -11.89 15.11
C GLU A 712 -40.71 -11.08 14.22
N VAL A 713 -39.78 -11.81 13.59
CA VAL A 713 -38.78 -11.29 12.64
C VAL A 713 -38.81 -12.17 11.39
N TRP A 714 -38.93 -11.56 10.21
CA TRP A 714 -38.83 -12.27 8.94
C TRP A 714 -37.46 -12.93 8.78
N PRO A 715 -37.38 -14.21 8.34
CA PRO A 715 -36.12 -14.92 8.15
C PRO A 715 -35.46 -14.51 6.82
N THR A 716 -35.10 -13.24 6.70
CA THR A 716 -34.52 -12.70 5.45
C THR A 716 -33.10 -13.18 5.25
N VAL A 717 -32.70 -13.32 3.98
CA VAL A 717 -31.31 -13.64 3.63
C VAL A 717 -30.33 -12.55 4.04
N THR A 718 -29.11 -12.97 4.38
CA THR A 718 -27.98 -12.09 4.70
C THR A 718 -27.27 -11.66 3.42
N ASN A 719 -26.90 -10.38 3.34
CA ASN A 719 -26.24 -9.75 2.19
C ASN A 719 -26.91 -10.08 0.85
N PRO A 720 -28.21 -9.76 0.70
CA PRO A 720 -28.95 -10.04 -0.52
C PRO A 720 -28.31 -9.34 -1.73
N SER A 721 -28.28 -10.01 -2.87
CA SER A 721 -27.95 -9.41 -4.17
C SER A 721 -29.00 -9.76 -5.22
N SER A 722 -29.18 -8.92 -6.24
CA SER A 722 -30.19 -9.18 -7.28
C SER A 722 -29.95 -10.51 -8.01
N ALA A 723 -28.70 -10.98 -8.05
CA ALA A 723 -28.32 -12.27 -8.61
C ALA A 723 -28.86 -13.47 -7.82
N MET A 724 -29.21 -13.30 -6.53
CA MET A 724 -29.82 -14.36 -5.71
C MET A 724 -31.28 -14.62 -6.08
N TYR A 725 -31.93 -13.69 -6.79
CA TYR A 725 -33.34 -13.81 -7.16
C TYR A 725 -33.50 -14.20 -8.62
N ASN A 726 -34.31 -15.23 -8.87
CA ASN A 726 -34.59 -15.73 -10.22
C ASN A 726 -35.17 -14.61 -11.10
N VAL A 727 -34.61 -14.43 -12.31
CA VAL A 727 -34.87 -13.31 -13.22
C VAL A 727 -36.36 -13.10 -13.49
N ASP A 728 -37.12 -14.17 -13.69
CA ASP A 728 -38.56 -14.11 -14.02
C ASP A 728 -39.48 -14.13 -12.77
N SER A 729 -38.92 -14.02 -11.57
CA SER A 729 -39.69 -14.07 -10.33
C SER A 729 -40.24 -12.71 -9.93
N ARG A 730 -41.38 -12.72 -9.22
CA ARG A 730 -41.92 -11.50 -8.58
C ARG A 730 -40.93 -10.87 -7.61
N VAL A 731 -40.16 -11.69 -6.87
CA VAL A 731 -39.14 -11.20 -5.94
C VAL A 731 -38.11 -10.36 -6.67
N ARG A 732 -37.60 -10.85 -7.80
CA ARG A 732 -36.64 -10.12 -8.62
C ARG A 732 -37.22 -8.81 -9.12
N TYR A 733 -38.45 -8.82 -9.64
CA TYR A 733 -39.11 -7.59 -10.10
C TYR A 733 -39.18 -6.52 -9.00
N VAL A 734 -39.62 -6.89 -7.79
CA VAL A 734 -39.71 -5.92 -6.68
C VAL A 734 -38.33 -5.49 -6.19
N SER A 735 -37.33 -6.38 -6.22
CA SER A 735 -35.93 -6.05 -5.87
C SER A 735 -35.33 -5.04 -6.85
N ASP A 736 -35.48 -5.27 -8.16
CA ASP A 736 -34.99 -4.35 -9.19
C ASP A 736 -35.68 -2.98 -9.08
N ARG A 737 -36.99 -2.95 -8.77
CA ARG A 737 -37.72 -1.70 -8.50
C ARG A 737 -37.22 -1.01 -7.24
N PHE A 738 -36.91 -1.73 -6.17
CA PHE A 738 -36.29 -1.16 -4.98
C PHE A 738 -34.95 -0.49 -5.31
N ASN A 739 -34.07 -1.19 -6.04
CA ASN A 739 -32.76 -0.66 -6.43
C ASN A 739 -32.85 0.54 -7.36
N GLN A 740 -33.80 0.53 -8.29
CA GLN A 740 -34.09 1.66 -9.15
C GLN A 740 -34.50 2.89 -8.33
N GLU A 741 -35.42 2.74 -7.38
CA GLU A 741 -35.86 3.85 -6.54
C GLU A 741 -34.80 4.31 -5.55
N TYR A 742 -33.97 3.40 -5.04
CA TYR A 742 -32.83 3.73 -4.19
C TYR A 742 -31.81 4.58 -4.96
N SER A 743 -31.51 4.18 -6.19
CA SER A 743 -30.63 4.93 -7.08
C SER A 743 -31.21 6.30 -7.44
N ASN A 744 -32.53 6.37 -7.69
CA ASN A 744 -33.21 7.63 -7.97
C ASN A 744 -33.21 8.57 -6.74
N LEU A 745 -33.41 8.03 -5.54
CA LEU A 745 -33.32 8.78 -4.29
C LEU A 745 -31.93 9.38 -4.11
N LEU A 746 -30.87 8.60 -4.28
CA LEU A 746 -29.50 9.08 -4.12
C LEU A 746 -29.16 10.19 -5.14
N ARG A 747 -29.64 10.06 -6.38
CA ARG A 747 -29.52 11.14 -7.38
C ARG A 747 -30.34 12.38 -7.01
N CYS A 748 -31.53 12.21 -6.45
CA CYS A 748 -32.33 13.31 -5.92
C CYS A 748 -31.59 14.04 -4.79
N LEU A 749 -30.99 13.30 -3.85
CA LEU A 749 -30.19 13.86 -2.76
C LEU A 749 -28.92 14.54 -3.27
N HIS A 750 -28.22 13.98 -4.27
CA HIS A 750 -27.08 14.62 -4.92
C HIS A 750 -27.45 16.02 -5.44
N GLU A 751 -28.54 16.14 -6.20
CA GLU A 751 -29.01 17.43 -6.71
C GLU A 751 -29.43 18.37 -5.56
N THR A 752 -30.11 17.84 -4.55
CA THR A 752 -30.57 18.59 -3.38
C THR A 752 -29.40 19.21 -2.63
N PHE A 753 -28.34 18.44 -2.39
CA PHE A 753 -27.12 18.86 -1.68
C PHE A 753 -26.21 19.76 -2.52
N ASN A 754 -26.44 19.89 -3.82
CA ASN A 754 -25.72 20.77 -4.73
C ASN A 754 -26.54 22.00 -5.15
N GLY A 755 -27.36 22.54 -4.25
CA GLY A 755 -28.03 23.83 -4.42
C GLY A 755 -29.46 23.76 -4.98
N LYS A 756 -30.08 22.58 -5.04
CA LYS A 756 -31.51 22.41 -5.33
C LYS A 756 -32.28 21.94 -4.08
N GLN A 757 -32.09 22.62 -2.96
CA GLN A 757 -32.60 22.22 -1.64
C GLN A 757 -34.12 21.95 -1.60
N ASP A 758 -34.91 22.60 -2.45
CA ASP A 758 -36.37 22.38 -2.56
C ASP A 758 -36.74 20.96 -3.03
N TYR A 759 -35.80 20.24 -3.64
CA TYR A 759 -36.03 18.86 -4.11
C TYR A 759 -36.16 17.86 -2.96
N ILE A 760 -35.73 18.22 -1.74
CA ILE A 760 -35.77 17.32 -0.58
C ILE A 760 -37.18 16.78 -0.31
N ILE A 761 -38.24 17.53 -0.61
CA ILE A 761 -39.63 17.08 -0.46
C ILE A 761 -39.91 15.88 -1.38
N GLY A 762 -39.43 15.96 -2.62
CA GLY A 762 -39.47 14.86 -3.57
C GLY A 762 -38.66 13.66 -3.08
N CYS A 763 -37.43 13.91 -2.61
CA CYS A 763 -36.57 12.85 -2.09
C CYS A 763 -37.21 12.13 -0.87
N MET A 764 -37.82 12.86 0.07
CA MET A 764 -38.56 12.27 1.21
C MET A 764 -39.75 11.41 0.77
N SER A 765 -40.42 11.79 -0.32
CA SER A 765 -41.49 10.98 -0.91
C SER A 765 -40.95 9.65 -1.45
N MET A 766 -39.76 9.66 -2.05
CA MET A 766 -39.08 8.46 -2.53
C MET A 766 -38.62 7.56 -1.37
N MET A 767 -38.15 8.14 -0.26
CA MET A 767 -37.85 7.38 0.97
C MET A 767 -39.08 6.62 1.47
N SER A 768 -40.26 7.26 1.45
CA SER A 768 -41.52 6.61 1.85
C SER A 768 -41.91 5.46 0.92
N TYR A 769 -41.64 5.59 -0.38
CA TYR A 769 -41.89 4.52 -1.34
C TYR A 769 -40.91 3.34 -1.19
N LEU A 770 -39.62 3.62 -0.95
CA LEU A 770 -38.63 2.60 -0.59
C LEU A 770 -39.03 1.84 0.67
N LEU A 771 -39.57 2.54 1.67
CA LEU A 771 -40.06 1.93 2.89
C LEU A 771 -41.15 0.87 2.61
N GLN A 772 -42.04 1.16 1.65
CA GLN A 772 -43.10 0.26 1.23
C GLN A 772 -42.54 -0.96 0.49
N LEU A 773 -41.66 -0.75 -0.50
CA LEU A 773 -41.03 -1.81 -1.27
C LEU A 773 -40.20 -2.75 -0.38
N GLY A 774 -39.42 -2.19 0.55
CA GLY A 774 -38.63 -2.98 1.49
C GLY A 774 -39.49 -3.88 2.39
N LYS A 775 -40.60 -3.34 2.92
CA LYS A 775 -41.58 -4.12 3.70
C LYS A 775 -42.38 -5.13 2.86
N GLU A 776 -42.44 -4.97 1.55
CA GLU A 776 -43.03 -5.96 0.66
C GLU A 776 -42.06 -7.11 0.40
N LEU A 777 -40.79 -6.80 0.11
CA LEU A 777 -39.74 -7.79 -0.19
C LEU A 777 -39.55 -8.81 0.92
N VAL A 778 -39.42 -8.36 2.17
CA VAL A 778 -39.19 -9.25 3.33
C VAL A 778 -40.30 -10.25 3.59
N LYS A 779 -41.47 -10.08 2.98
CA LYS A 779 -42.60 -11.02 3.09
C LYS A 779 -42.56 -12.12 2.04
N MET A 780 -41.68 -11.99 1.03
CA MET A 780 -41.64 -12.91 -0.09
C MET A 780 -40.62 -14.03 0.17
N PRO A 781 -41.05 -15.31 0.16
CA PRO A 781 -40.12 -16.43 0.24
C PRO A 781 -39.31 -16.55 -1.06
N ILE A 782 -38.05 -16.99 -0.96
CA ILE A 782 -37.16 -17.19 -2.11
C ILE A 782 -36.82 -18.66 -2.37
N ASP A 783 -37.10 -19.53 -1.42
CA ASP A 783 -36.94 -20.98 -1.55
C ASP A 783 -38.32 -21.67 -1.60
N LEU A 784 -38.35 -22.88 -2.18
CA LEU A 784 -39.58 -23.65 -2.34
C LEU A 784 -40.23 -24.04 -1.01
N ASN A 785 -39.45 -24.09 0.07
CA ASN A 785 -39.91 -24.45 1.40
C ASN A 785 -40.38 -23.24 2.23
N GLY A 786 -40.16 -22.00 1.74
CA GLY A 786 -40.50 -20.76 2.44
C GLY A 786 -39.72 -20.55 3.73
N ILE A 787 -38.51 -21.11 3.84
CA ILE A 787 -37.65 -20.99 5.02
C ILE A 787 -36.86 -19.68 4.97
N GLN A 788 -36.51 -19.20 3.78
CA GLN A 788 -35.77 -17.95 3.59
C GLN A 788 -36.59 -16.93 2.81
N HIS A 789 -36.53 -15.69 3.27
CA HIS A 789 -37.23 -14.57 2.68
C HIS A 789 -36.27 -13.61 1.96
N ALA A 790 -36.78 -12.90 0.96
CA ALA A 790 -36.02 -11.89 0.26
C ALA A 790 -35.70 -10.70 1.19
N ALA A 791 -34.69 -9.91 0.84
CA ALA A 791 -34.40 -8.63 1.47
C ALA A 791 -33.96 -7.59 0.41
N PRO A 792 -34.09 -6.29 0.72
CA PRO A 792 -33.60 -5.24 -0.16
C PRO A 792 -32.07 -5.29 -0.31
N THR A 793 -31.57 -5.12 -1.53
CA THR A 793 -30.14 -5.27 -1.84
C THR A 793 -29.36 -3.96 -1.79
N PHE A 794 -30.06 -2.82 -1.90
CA PHE A 794 -29.47 -1.47 -1.95
C PHE A 794 -28.39 -1.33 -3.04
N GLU A 795 -28.54 -2.04 -4.16
CA GLU A 795 -27.60 -1.94 -5.28
C GLU A 795 -27.85 -0.66 -6.07
N TYR A 796 -26.78 0.12 -6.28
CA TYR A 796 -26.82 1.34 -7.08
C TYR A 796 -26.75 1.04 -8.58
N ILE A 797 -27.65 1.64 -9.36
CA ILE A 797 -27.75 1.48 -10.82
C ILE A 797 -27.27 2.77 -11.50
N ASP A 798 -26.12 2.68 -12.16
CA ASP A 798 -25.55 3.74 -13.01
C ASP A 798 -26.40 3.94 -14.28
N ILE A 799 -26.64 5.19 -14.66
CA ILE A 799 -27.43 5.55 -15.84
C ILE A 799 -26.73 5.11 -17.15
N ASN A 800 -25.42 4.85 -17.11
CA ASN A 800 -24.62 4.46 -18.29
C ASN A 800 -24.55 2.93 -18.55
N TYR A 801 -25.24 2.10 -17.76
CA TYR A 801 -25.31 0.65 -17.98
C TYR A 801 -26.67 0.25 -18.57
N ASN A 802 -26.94 0.72 -19.80
CA ASN A 802 -27.76 0.08 -20.84
C ASN A 802 -28.02 1.11 -21.95
N SER A 803 -27.03 1.28 -22.83
CA SER A 803 -27.22 1.70 -24.22
C SER A 803 -26.42 0.77 -25.12
#